data_AF-A0A9X5INX5-F1
#
_entry.id   AF-A0A9X5INX5-F1
#
_cell.length_a   1.000
_cell.length_b   1.000
_cell.length_c   1.000
_cell.angle_alpha   90.00
_cell.angle_beta   90.00
_cell.angle_gamma   90.00
#
_symmetry.space_group_name_H-M   'P 1'
#
loop_
_entity.id
_entity.type
_entity.pdbx_description
1 polymer ?
#
loop_
_entity_poly.entity_id
_entity_poly.type
_entity_poly.pdbx_seq_one_letter_code
_entity_poly.pdbx_strand_id
1 'polypeptide(L)'
;MSLLTRTRRPLARLGTAAVLGGLALSAILPTAVAAPAPPAVQVVVVGTTGVQWEDVSPEATPALWELAGRGAVGSTVVRNVRSSTCPAEGWLSLSAGTRSGDTTYEYPEDAEDRCRVLDEPSGRADAAVPAWDAYVTSARDGQYDAVPGTLGDILAEAGLTTAAFGPGAAIALAGSAGQVPSWAPVDDALTPALVDRLAAADVVVVDAGTVRGETAAERARGVAAVDSVVADVLDALETSATQPLVLFSSLADSARAPRLQVAAAVGPLTPGRDAAGLLDSASTRQPGYVLGYDLTRTIVDRAAPGTTSTASHRFDGSPLRADGTAASLAARVEGLRDDALRSVVVRTAVSPFYVLFTVANILLQVVVSLGIARATRSSAEDGKDSDVGGYPLRWLRAVRTAGLALAALPTATYLANLVPWWRSPVPNLTVTAVVSAIVGAVVALCLLPAVRRRPLGPLTVVTALTAVVLAVDVALGARLQLTSLMGTQALVAGRFYGFNNTAFTLFATSTVLLAAIAATPLVARGRRRTAAVVVALIGLVAVVLDGLPSIGADFGGPPALVPGFAVLVLLVLGVRLTWRRVLAVLAAGAVTVSLFAVLDWLRPEGERTHLGAFVQTVLDGGLWGVVSRKLSQNASNLVGTPFTLIAVGAAVLVYLGVRRAGGRLEAPLKLVARELPVLGAGLIALLVVQTIAFALNDSGIIIPAIAATLALPLVVATFGRVAEVSAADRPGQNASSAR
;
A
#
# COMPACT_ATOMS: atom_id res chain seq x y z
N MET A 1 28.88 52.00 -9.06
CA MET A 1 28.22 51.73 -10.35
C MET A 1 29.11 50.83 -11.18
N SER A 2 28.54 49.79 -11.80
CA SER A 2 29.19 48.76 -12.65
C SER A 2 30.10 47.72 -11.98
N LEU A 3 29.49 46.66 -11.41
CA LEU A 3 30.06 45.29 -11.29
C LEU A 3 29.05 44.23 -10.77
N LEU A 4 27.74 44.49 -10.84
CA LEU A 4 26.67 43.70 -10.18
C LEU A 4 25.77 42.86 -11.11
N THR A 5 26.17 42.56 -12.35
CA THR A 5 25.25 41.95 -13.35
C THR A 5 25.62 40.56 -13.89
N ARG A 6 26.58 39.82 -13.31
CA ARG A 6 27.07 38.57 -13.94
C ARG A 6 26.77 37.22 -13.27
N THR A 7 26.00 37.12 -12.19
CA THR A 7 25.80 35.82 -11.50
C THR A 7 24.36 35.28 -11.48
N ARG A 8 23.39 35.89 -12.17
CA ARG A 8 21.99 35.43 -12.18
C ARG A 8 21.64 34.33 -13.19
N ARG A 9 22.51 34.02 -14.17
CA ARG A 9 22.22 33.06 -15.26
C ARG A 9 22.55 31.56 -15.02
N PRO A 10 23.39 31.11 -14.06
CA PRO A 10 23.65 29.67 -13.90
C PRO A 10 22.59 28.93 -13.07
N LEU A 11 21.75 29.63 -12.30
CA LEU A 11 20.73 29.02 -11.42
C LEU A 11 19.49 28.54 -12.18
N ALA A 12 19.11 29.22 -13.26
CA ALA A 12 18.04 28.75 -14.15
C ALA A 12 18.43 27.47 -14.90
N ARG A 13 19.74 27.29 -15.20
CA ARG A 13 20.30 26.17 -15.97
C ARG A 13 20.43 24.87 -15.17
N LEU A 14 20.66 24.96 -13.86
CA LEU A 14 20.69 23.77 -12.98
C LEU A 14 19.30 23.21 -12.68
N GLY A 15 18.28 24.08 -12.58
CA GLY A 15 16.87 23.64 -12.48
C GLY A 15 16.36 23.02 -13.77
N THR A 16 16.74 23.56 -14.94
CA THR A 16 16.39 22.95 -16.24
C THR A 16 17.16 21.66 -16.52
N ALA A 17 18.41 21.52 -16.08
CA ALA A 17 19.17 20.27 -16.26
C ALA A 17 18.60 19.08 -15.47
N ALA A 18 18.04 19.31 -14.27
CA ALA A 18 17.35 18.27 -13.51
C ALA A 18 16.01 17.85 -14.16
N VAL A 19 15.28 18.81 -14.73
CA VAL A 19 14.05 18.56 -15.50
C VAL A 19 14.36 17.85 -16.83
N LEU A 20 15.43 18.25 -17.52
CA LEU A 20 15.90 17.62 -18.77
C LEU A 20 16.50 16.22 -18.56
N GLY A 21 17.13 15.96 -17.41
CA GLY A 21 17.61 14.62 -17.04
C GLY A 21 16.48 13.62 -16.79
N GLY A 22 15.35 14.09 -16.24
CA GLY A 22 14.11 13.31 -16.15
C GLY A 22 13.43 13.10 -17.51
N LEU A 23 13.49 14.09 -18.42
CA LEU A 23 12.97 14.00 -19.78
C LEU A 23 13.73 13.00 -20.67
N ALA A 24 15.04 12.83 -20.47
CA ALA A 24 15.86 11.94 -21.28
C ALA A 24 15.66 10.44 -20.96
N LEU A 25 15.22 10.09 -19.75
CA LEU A 25 15.00 8.69 -19.36
C LEU A 25 13.60 8.17 -19.76
N SER A 26 12.60 9.05 -19.85
CA SER A 26 11.23 8.66 -20.23
C SER A 26 11.00 8.60 -21.75
N ALA A 27 11.86 9.24 -22.55
CA ALA A 27 11.75 9.29 -24.01
C ALA A 27 12.42 8.09 -24.73
N ILE A 28 13.04 7.16 -24.00
CA ILE A 28 13.68 5.93 -24.54
C ILE A 28 12.81 4.70 -24.19
N LEU A 29 11.50 4.88 -24.00
CA LEU A 29 10.60 3.74 -23.94
C LEU A 29 10.38 3.24 -25.38
N PRO A 30 10.79 2.01 -25.73
CA PRO A 30 10.46 1.44 -27.02
C PRO A 30 8.94 1.42 -27.16
N THR A 31 8.42 2.00 -28.24
CA THR A 31 7.03 1.80 -28.63
C THR A 31 6.85 0.31 -28.87
N ALA A 32 6.24 -0.37 -27.90
CA ALA A 32 5.93 -1.77 -28.02
C ALA A 32 5.02 -1.93 -29.24
N VAL A 33 5.52 -2.61 -30.27
CA VAL A 33 4.69 -3.04 -31.39
C VAL A 33 3.60 -3.92 -30.79
N ALA A 34 2.35 -3.52 -30.95
CA ALA A 34 1.21 -4.29 -30.46
C ALA A 34 1.31 -5.71 -31.01
N ALA A 35 1.48 -6.68 -30.11
CA ALA A 35 1.40 -8.08 -30.50
C ALA A 35 -0.01 -8.36 -31.07
N PRO A 36 -0.13 -9.22 -32.10
CA PRO A 36 -1.45 -9.59 -32.61
C PRO A 36 -2.31 -10.13 -31.47
N ALA A 37 -3.59 -9.69 -31.44
CA ALA A 37 -4.52 -10.13 -30.42
C ALA A 37 -4.65 -11.66 -30.46
N PRO A 38 -4.67 -12.32 -29.29
CA PRO A 38 -4.81 -13.77 -29.27
C PRO A 38 -6.17 -14.21 -29.82
N PRO A 39 -6.27 -15.44 -30.35
CA PRO A 39 -7.55 -15.94 -30.83
C PRO A 39 -8.55 -16.01 -29.68
N ALA A 40 -9.82 -15.76 -30.03
CA ALA A 40 -10.93 -15.92 -29.10
C ALA A 40 -11.02 -17.38 -28.63
N VAL A 41 -11.36 -17.58 -27.36
CA VAL A 41 -11.60 -18.90 -26.79
C VAL A 41 -12.90 -18.87 -26.01
N GLN A 42 -13.59 -20.01 -25.99
CA GLN A 42 -14.71 -20.21 -25.08
C GLN A 42 -14.24 -20.08 -23.62
N VAL A 43 -15.01 -19.40 -22.78
CA VAL A 43 -14.67 -19.18 -21.37
C VAL A 43 -15.71 -19.81 -20.47
N VAL A 44 -15.27 -20.60 -19.50
CA VAL A 44 -16.10 -21.18 -18.46
C VAL A 44 -15.65 -20.61 -17.11
N VAL A 45 -16.55 -19.98 -16.39
CA VAL A 45 -16.28 -19.41 -15.06
C VAL A 45 -17.03 -20.22 -14.02
N VAL A 46 -16.31 -20.79 -13.06
CA VAL A 46 -16.89 -21.45 -11.89
C VAL A 46 -16.63 -20.57 -10.68
N GLY A 47 -17.64 -19.82 -10.27
CA GLY A 47 -17.57 -18.98 -9.08
C GLY A 47 -18.17 -19.69 -7.88
N THR A 48 -17.61 -19.45 -6.71
CA THR A 48 -18.16 -19.88 -5.42
C THR A 48 -17.92 -18.78 -4.40
N THR A 49 -18.29 -18.99 -3.14
CA THR A 49 -17.95 -18.09 -2.05
C THR A 49 -17.52 -18.86 -0.81
N GLY A 50 -16.46 -18.37 -0.17
CA GLY A 50 -15.98 -18.91 1.10
C GLY A 50 -15.01 -20.08 1.06
N VAL A 51 -14.61 -20.59 -0.11
CA VAL A 51 -13.60 -21.66 -0.24
C VAL A 51 -12.20 -21.08 -0.06
N GLN A 52 -11.44 -21.65 0.88
CA GLN A 52 -10.08 -21.25 1.26
C GLN A 52 -9.08 -22.38 0.97
N TRP A 53 -7.79 -22.06 0.91
CA TRP A 53 -6.76 -23.05 0.57
C TRP A 53 -6.62 -24.17 1.60
N GLU A 54 -7.05 -23.94 2.84
CA GLU A 54 -7.14 -24.96 3.90
C GLU A 54 -8.18 -26.04 3.59
N ASP A 55 -9.18 -25.76 2.74
CA ASP A 55 -10.21 -26.72 2.37
C ASP A 55 -9.83 -27.59 1.15
N VAL A 56 -8.76 -27.21 0.43
CA VAL A 56 -8.36 -27.86 -0.84
C VAL A 56 -7.36 -28.98 -0.58
N SER A 57 -7.77 -30.24 -0.67
CA SER A 57 -6.90 -31.42 -0.49
C SER A 57 -7.34 -32.58 -1.39
N PRO A 58 -6.42 -33.50 -1.75
CA PRO A 58 -6.77 -34.64 -2.59
C PRO A 58 -7.80 -35.59 -1.95
N GLU A 59 -7.91 -35.61 -0.62
CA GLU A 59 -8.86 -36.48 0.10
C GLU A 59 -10.23 -35.83 0.33
N ALA A 60 -10.26 -34.54 0.66
CA ALA A 60 -11.50 -33.86 1.04
C ALA A 60 -12.21 -33.21 -0.15
N THR A 61 -11.44 -32.77 -1.16
CA THR A 61 -11.91 -32.00 -2.32
C THR A 61 -11.14 -32.41 -3.58
N PRO A 62 -11.31 -33.67 -4.03
CA PRO A 62 -10.56 -34.21 -5.16
C PRO A 62 -10.76 -33.42 -6.45
N ALA A 63 -11.95 -32.89 -6.73
CA ALA A 63 -12.22 -32.15 -7.96
C ALA A 63 -11.51 -30.79 -7.97
N LEU A 64 -11.56 -30.05 -6.86
CA LEU A 64 -10.79 -28.81 -6.69
C LEU A 64 -9.29 -29.05 -6.75
N TRP A 65 -8.81 -30.13 -6.14
CA TRP A 65 -7.40 -30.51 -6.19
C TRP A 65 -6.94 -30.83 -7.62
N GLU A 66 -7.75 -31.58 -8.37
CA GLU A 66 -7.51 -31.90 -9.77
C GLU A 66 -7.50 -30.64 -10.64
N LEU A 67 -8.50 -29.77 -10.51
CA LEU A 67 -8.59 -28.51 -11.23
C LEU A 67 -7.34 -27.65 -11.00
N ALA A 68 -6.91 -27.54 -9.74
CA ALA A 68 -5.68 -26.84 -9.35
C ALA A 68 -4.41 -27.47 -9.98
N GLY A 69 -4.40 -28.79 -10.14
CA GLY A 69 -3.32 -29.54 -10.78
C GLY A 69 -3.22 -29.34 -12.28
N ARG A 70 -4.35 -29.14 -12.96
CA ARG A 70 -4.44 -28.95 -14.41
C ARG A 70 -3.97 -27.55 -14.88
N GLY A 71 -3.78 -26.57 -13.97
CA GLY A 71 -3.47 -25.19 -14.37
C GLY A 71 -2.73 -24.34 -13.33
N ALA A 72 -2.91 -23.02 -13.44
CA ALA A 72 -2.29 -22.04 -12.56
C ALA A 72 -3.21 -21.75 -11.37
N VAL A 73 -2.61 -21.49 -10.20
CA VAL A 73 -3.34 -21.31 -8.93
C VAL A 73 -2.97 -20.02 -8.23
N GLY A 74 -3.88 -19.44 -7.46
CA GLY A 74 -3.61 -18.22 -6.71
C GLY A 74 -4.63 -17.99 -5.60
N SER A 75 -4.43 -16.90 -4.87
CA SER A 75 -5.36 -16.39 -3.88
C SER A 75 -6.11 -15.19 -4.44
N THR A 76 -7.43 -15.31 -4.58
CA THR A 76 -8.31 -14.18 -4.86
C THR A 76 -8.46 -13.34 -3.60
N VAL A 77 -8.16 -12.05 -3.73
CA VAL A 77 -8.45 -11.05 -2.71
C VAL A 77 -9.81 -10.44 -3.02
N VAL A 78 -10.77 -10.72 -2.16
CA VAL A 78 -12.19 -10.45 -2.44
C VAL A 78 -12.71 -9.11 -1.94
N ARG A 79 -11.86 -8.31 -1.26
CA ARG A 79 -12.24 -7.02 -0.66
C ARG A 79 -13.01 -6.11 -1.63
N ASN A 80 -14.30 -5.95 -1.37
CA ASN A 80 -15.18 -5.01 -2.06
C ASN A 80 -15.49 -3.77 -1.21
N VAL A 81 -16.77 -3.43 -1.04
CA VAL A 81 -17.25 -2.27 -0.31
C VAL A 81 -17.12 -2.49 1.20
N ARG A 82 -17.44 -3.69 1.68
CA ARG A 82 -17.27 -4.12 3.08
C ARG A 82 -15.93 -4.76 3.37
N SER A 83 -15.46 -4.63 4.62
CA SER A 83 -14.18 -5.23 5.04
C SER A 83 -14.17 -6.77 4.97
N SER A 84 -15.34 -7.39 5.11
CA SER A 84 -15.63 -8.79 4.79
C SER A 84 -16.69 -8.78 3.70
N THR A 85 -16.41 -9.43 2.59
CA THR A 85 -17.16 -9.30 1.34
C THR A 85 -18.35 -10.26 1.33
N CYS A 86 -19.54 -9.76 1.02
CA CYS A 86 -20.74 -10.61 0.91
C CYS A 86 -20.81 -11.35 -0.43
N PRO A 87 -21.53 -12.49 -0.51
CA PRO A 87 -21.69 -13.24 -1.76
C PRO A 87 -22.14 -12.39 -2.95
N ALA A 88 -23.18 -11.57 -2.77
CA ALA A 88 -23.67 -10.66 -3.81
C ALA A 88 -22.58 -9.67 -4.27
N GLU A 89 -21.81 -9.09 -3.33
CA GLU A 89 -20.73 -8.15 -3.66
C GLU A 89 -19.64 -8.81 -4.51
N GLY A 90 -19.30 -10.09 -4.25
CA GLY A 90 -18.34 -10.85 -5.04
C GLY A 90 -18.76 -11.00 -6.51
N TRP A 91 -20.02 -11.41 -6.73
CA TRP A 91 -20.60 -11.55 -8.07
C TRP A 91 -20.81 -10.19 -8.77
N LEU A 92 -21.21 -9.15 -8.03
CA LEU A 92 -21.33 -7.79 -8.55
C LEU A 92 -19.98 -7.20 -8.93
N SER A 93 -18.90 -7.57 -8.23
CA SER A 93 -17.53 -7.19 -8.58
C SER A 93 -17.14 -7.76 -9.94
N LEU A 94 -17.52 -9.01 -10.21
CA LEU A 94 -17.34 -9.64 -11.51
C LEU A 94 -18.19 -8.96 -12.60
N SER A 95 -19.45 -8.62 -12.29
CA SER A 95 -20.40 -7.93 -13.18
C SER A 95 -19.94 -6.52 -13.57
N ALA A 96 -19.46 -5.74 -12.60
CA ALA A 96 -19.05 -4.35 -12.81
C ALA A 96 -17.58 -4.19 -13.25
N GLY A 97 -16.72 -5.18 -12.96
CA GLY A 97 -15.28 -5.11 -13.19
C GLY A 97 -14.54 -4.11 -12.31
N THR A 98 -15.15 -3.72 -11.19
CA THR A 98 -14.59 -2.97 -10.06
C THR A 98 -15.35 -3.33 -8.78
N ARG A 99 -14.95 -2.79 -7.64
CA ARG A 99 -15.63 -3.02 -6.35
C ARG A 99 -17.08 -2.55 -6.39
N SER A 100 -18.00 -3.44 -6.02
CA SER A 100 -19.43 -3.14 -5.97
C SER A 100 -20.06 -3.63 -4.66
N GLY A 101 -21.14 -2.95 -4.23
CA GLY A 101 -21.86 -3.19 -2.98
C GLY A 101 -23.25 -3.76 -3.23
N ASP A 102 -23.79 -4.51 -2.25
CA ASP A 102 -25.11 -5.14 -2.36
C ASP A 102 -26.25 -4.31 -1.73
N THR A 103 -25.95 -3.38 -0.81
CA THR A 103 -26.90 -2.47 -0.15
C THR A 103 -26.29 -1.09 0.11
N THR A 104 -27.12 -0.07 0.32
CA THR A 104 -26.68 1.29 0.67
C THR A 104 -26.08 1.35 2.08
N TYR A 105 -25.09 2.23 2.26
CA TYR A 105 -24.10 2.22 3.34
C TYR A 105 -24.63 2.88 4.63
N GLU A 106 -25.65 2.29 5.28
CA GLU A 106 -26.02 2.64 6.65
C GLU A 106 -26.83 1.51 7.29
N TYR A 107 -26.31 0.89 8.36
CA TYR A 107 -27.12 0.01 9.22
C TYR A 107 -26.81 0.26 10.70
N PRO A 108 -27.82 0.16 11.61
CA PRO A 108 -27.64 0.29 13.05
C PRO A 108 -26.71 -0.80 13.61
N GLU A 109 -26.10 -0.56 14.77
CA GLU A 109 -25.07 -1.41 15.40
C GLU A 109 -25.49 -2.87 15.68
N ASP A 110 -26.76 -3.26 15.45
CA ASP A 110 -27.34 -4.54 15.87
C ASP A 110 -28.07 -5.35 14.76
N ALA A 111 -27.90 -5.04 13.47
CA ALA A 111 -28.57 -5.81 12.40
C ALA A 111 -27.88 -7.17 12.14
N GLU A 112 -28.45 -8.24 12.69
CA GLU A 112 -27.92 -9.61 12.63
C GLU A 112 -27.99 -10.33 11.26
N ASP A 113 -28.50 -9.71 10.18
CA ASP A 113 -28.49 -10.32 8.83
C ASP A 113 -27.36 -9.78 7.95
N ARG A 114 -26.21 -10.47 8.00
CA ARG A 114 -24.91 -9.95 7.55
C ARG A 114 -24.71 -9.88 6.04
N CYS A 115 -25.40 -10.70 5.25
CA CYS A 115 -25.32 -10.70 3.78
C CYS A 115 -26.65 -11.15 3.19
N ARG A 116 -27.05 -10.58 2.05
CA ARG A 116 -28.22 -11.02 1.30
C ARG A 116 -28.07 -12.50 0.87
N VAL A 117 -29.13 -13.29 1.04
CA VAL A 117 -29.21 -14.63 0.41
C VAL A 117 -29.50 -14.43 -1.07
N LEU A 118 -28.77 -15.15 -1.93
CA LEU A 118 -28.96 -15.06 -3.37
C LEU A 118 -30.20 -15.88 -3.75
N ASP A 119 -31.22 -15.22 -4.27
CA ASP A 119 -32.45 -15.84 -4.74
C ASP A 119 -32.33 -16.21 -6.23
N GLU A 120 -33.02 -17.26 -6.66
CA GLU A 120 -33.05 -17.65 -8.06
C GLU A 120 -33.75 -16.60 -8.94
N PRO A 121 -33.23 -16.36 -10.16
CA PRO A 121 -33.91 -15.56 -11.17
C PRO A 121 -35.31 -16.06 -11.52
N SER A 122 -36.16 -15.13 -11.95
CA SER A 122 -37.48 -15.45 -12.48
C SER A 122 -37.42 -15.62 -14.00
N GLY A 123 -37.81 -16.81 -14.49
CA GLY A 123 -37.73 -17.18 -15.91
C GLY A 123 -36.49 -18.01 -16.26
N ARG A 124 -36.36 -18.43 -17.52
CA ARG A 124 -35.19 -19.16 -18.05
C ARG A 124 -34.56 -18.49 -19.27
N ALA A 125 -35.35 -17.79 -20.05
CA ALA A 125 -34.90 -16.88 -21.11
C ALA A 125 -35.19 -15.45 -20.65
N ASP A 126 -34.24 -14.54 -20.86
CA ASP A 126 -34.28 -13.16 -20.36
C ASP A 126 -34.66 -13.09 -18.87
N ALA A 127 -34.05 -13.99 -18.08
CA ALA A 127 -34.41 -14.18 -16.68
C ALA A 127 -34.05 -12.94 -15.85
N ALA A 128 -34.97 -12.49 -15.00
CA ALA A 128 -34.77 -11.28 -14.20
C ALA A 128 -34.06 -11.59 -12.88
N VAL A 129 -32.95 -10.89 -12.62
CA VAL A 129 -32.15 -11.03 -11.41
C VAL A 129 -32.85 -10.36 -10.22
N PRO A 130 -33.06 -11.07 -9.10
CA PRO A 130 -33.68 -10.49 -7.91
C PRO A 130 -32.83 -9.34 -7.33
N ALA A 131 -33.51 -8.32 -6.79
CA ALA A 131 -32.90 -7.17 -6.12
C ALA A 131 -31.96 -6.29 -6.98
N TRP A 132 -32.02 -6.38 -8.32
CA TRP A 132 -31.14 -5.62 -9.21
C TRP A 132 -31.16 -4.10 -8.95
N ASP A 133 -32.34 -3.51 -8.75
CA ASP A 133 -32.47 -2.07 -8.44
C ASP A 133 -31.71 -1.65 -7.18
N ALA A 134 -31.63 -2.54 -6.17
CA ALA A 134 -30.88 -2.28 -4.95
C ALA A 134 -29.37 -2.30 -5.20
N TYR A 135 -28.89 -3.20 -6.07
CA TYR A 135 -27.49 -3.26 -6.47
C TYR A 135 -27.07 -2.01 -7.25
N VAL A 136 -27.90 -1.59 -8.21
CA VAL A 136 -27.66 -0.35 -8.98
C VAL A 136 -27.68 0.87 -8.07
N THR A 137 -28.61 0.94 -7.11
CA THR A 137 -28.67 2.03 -6.13
C THR A 137 -27.43 2.05 -5.24
N SER A 138 -27.01 0.90 -4.69
CA SER A 138 -25.80 0.78 -3.88
C SER A 138 -24.55 1.22 -4.65
N ALA A 139 -24.43 0.79 -5.92
CA ALA A 139 -23.31 1.15 -6.78
C ALA A 139 -23.25 2.65 -7.07
N ARG A 140 -24.40 3.27 -7.36
CA ARG A 140 -24.54 4.72 -7.59
C ARG A 140 -24.19 5.55 -6.36
N ASP A 141 -24.57 5.10 -5.17
CA ASP A 141 -24.29 5.78 -3.90
C ASP A 141 -22.88 5.45 -3.36
N GLY A 142 -22.19 4.48 -3.99
CA GLY A 142 -20.86 4.01 -3.63
C GLY A 142 -19.72 4.95 -4.06
N GLN A 143 -18.48 4.57 -3.71
CA GLN A 143 -17.27 5.38 -3.96
C GLN A 143 -16.41 4.90 -5.14
N TYR A 144 -16.85 3.86 -5.85
CA TYR A 144 -16.05 3.13 -6.84
C TYR A 144 -16.58 3.28 -8.26
N ASP A 145 -17.57 4.15 -8.49
CA ASP A 145 -18.20 4.40 -9.80
C ASP A 145 -18.63 3.10 -10.51
N ALA A 146 -19.04 2.10 -9.72
CA ALA A 146 -19.39 0.78 -10.22
C ALA A 146 -20.66 0.83 -11.06
N VAL A 147 -20.67 0.08 -12.16
CA VAL A 147 -21.84 -0.05 -13.03
C VAL A 147 -22.18 -1.54 -13.16
N PRO A 148 -23.06 -2.08 -12.30
CA PRO A 148 -23.55 -3.45 -12.43
C PRO A 148 -24.11 -3.70 -13.83
N GLY A 149 -23.76 -4.84 -14.41
CA GLY A 149 -24.18 -5.25 -15.75
C GLY A 149 -23.18 -4.98 -16.87
N THR A 150 -22.07 -4.26 -16.57
CA THR A 150 -21.05 -3.90 -17.57
C THR A 150 -20.50 -5.13 -18.31
N LEU A 151 -20.22 -6.24 -17.62
CA LEU A 151 -19.75 -7.48 -18.26
C LEU A 151 -20.79 -8.04 -19.23
N GLY A 152 -22.05 -8.14 -18.82
CA GLY A 152 -23.14 -8.66 -19.65
C GLY A 152 -23.33 -7.83 -20.92
N ASP A 153 -23.34 -6.49 -20.78
CA ASP A 153 -23.49 -5.56 -21.90
C ASP A 153 -22.34 -5.68 -22.90
N ILE A 154 -21.09 -5.78 -22.43
CA ILE A 154 -19.91 -5.92 -23.31
C ILE A 154 -19.94 -7.24 -24.08
N LEU A 155 -20.34 -8.34 -23.44
CA LEU A 155 -20.45 -9.63 -24.12
C LEU A 155 -21.57 -9.59 -25.17
N ALA A 156 -22.70 -8.94 -24.87
CA ALA A 156 -23.80 -8.75 -25.82
C ALA A 156 -23.41 -7.84 -27.00
N GLU A 157 -22.73 -6.72 -26.74
CA GLU A 157 -22.20 -5.81 -27.77
C GLU A 157 -21.20 -6.51 -28.69
N ALA A 158 -20.41 -7.45 -28.15
CA ALA A 158 -19.50 -8.29 -28.93
C ALA A 158 -20.21 -9.41 -29.72
N GLY A 159 -21.53 -9.54 -29.60
CA GLY A 159 -22.33 -10.59 -30.24
C GLY A 159 -22.10 -11.99 -29.67
N LEU A 160 -21.60 -12.08 -28.43
CA LEU A 160 -21.30 -13.36 -27.78
C LEU A 160 -22.54 -13.92 -27.07
N THR A 161 -22.67 -15.23 -27.13
CA THR A 161 -23.72 -15.99 -26.46
C THR A 161 -23.29 -16.37 -25.04
N THR A 162 -24.17 -16.18 -24.06
CA THR A 162 -23.86 -16.43 -22.64
C THR A 162 -24.88 -17.37 -22.00
N ALA A 163 -24.42 -18.17 -21.02
CA ALA A 163 -25.28 -19.04 -20.23
C ALA A 163 -24.88 -18.99 -18.75
N ALA A 164 -25.87 -18.86 -17.87
CA ALA A 164 -25.66 -18.78 -16.42
C ALA A 164 -26.34 -19.94 -15.69
N PHE A 165 -25.64 -20.53 -14.72
CA PHE A 165 -26.15 -21.57 -13.82
C PHE A 165 -26.12 -21.09 -12.38
N GLY A 166 -27.30 -21.02 -11.74
CA GLY A 166 -27.45 -20.54 -10.36
C GLY A 166 -27.53 -19.01 -10.24
N PRO A 167 -27.84 -18.49 -9.04
CA PRO A 167 -28.18 -17.08 -8.85
C PRO A 167 -26.98 -16.13 -8.93
N GLY A 168 -25.80 -16.54 -8.45
CA GLY A 168 -24.58 -15.74 -8.56
C GLY A 168 -24.12 -15.54 -10.01
N ALA A 169 -24.19 -16.60 -10.82
CA ALA A 169 -23.89 -16.53 -12.25
C ALA A 169 -24.84 -15.57 -12.99
N ALA A 170 -26.12 -15.54 -12.62
CA ALA A 170 -27.08 -14.59 -13.16
C ALA A 170 -26.72 -13.15 -12.82
N ILE A 171 -26.27 -12.86 -11.59
CA ILE A 171 -25.78 -11.53 -11.20
C ILE A 171 -24.55 -11.12 -12.04
N ALA A 172 -23.62 -12.05 -12.29
CA ALA A 172 -22.42 -11.77 -13.08
C ALA A 172 -22.72 -11.42 -14.54
N LEU A 173 -23.65 -12.15 -15.17
CA LEU A 173 -23.95 -12.06 -16.60
C LEU A 173 -25.14 -11.18 -16.96
N ALA A 174 -25.90 -10.68 -15.97
CA ALA A 174 -26.97 -9.73 -16.26
C ALA A 174 -26.43 -8.49 -16.98
N GLY A 175 -27.17 -7.97 -17.95
CA GLY A 175 -26.90 -6.65 -18.53
C GLY A 175 -27.34 -5.52 -17.60
N SER A 176 -27.19 -4.26 -18.03
CA SER A 176 -27.60 -3.08 -17.22
C SER A 176 -29.06 -3.11 -16.78
N ALA A 177 -29.93 -3.80 -17.53
CA ALA A 177 -31.35 -3.98 -17.24
C ALA A 177 -31.65 -5.05 -16.18
N GLY A 178 -30.65 -5.78 -15.68
CA GLY A 178 -30.85 -6.84 -14.68
C GLY A 178 -31.41 -8.14 -15.26
N GLN A 179 -31.26 -8.35 -16.56
CA GLN A 179 -31.74 -9.52 -17.28
C GLN A 179 -30.56 -10.35 -17.79
N VAL A 180 -30.68 -11.67 -17.67
CA VAL A 180 -29.70 -12.64 -18.21
C VAL A 180 -30.34 -13.44 -19.36
N PRO A 181 -29.72 -13.49 -20.56
CA PRO A 181 -30.35 -14.10 -21.74
C PRO A 181 -30.74 -15.57 -21.57
N SER A 182 -29.89 -16.35 -20.89
CA SER A 182 -30.11 -17.79 -20.67
C SER A 182 -29.68 -18.18 -19.26
N TRP A 183 -30.62 -18.72 -18.48
CA TRP A 183 -30.41 -19.17 -17.11
C TRP A 183 -30.97 -20.58 -16.86
N ALA A 184 -30.28 -21.33 -16.00
CA ALA A 184 -30.73 -22.60 -15.44
C ALA A 184 -30.33 -22.72 -13.95
N PRO A 185 -31.06 -23.51 -13.14
CA PRO A 185 -30.65 -23.82 -11.77
C PRO A 185 -29.41 -24.74 -11.74
N VAL A 186 -28.77 -24.82 -10.58
CA VAL A 186 -27.76 -25.85 -10.27
C VAL A 186 -28.47 -26.95 -9.50
N ASP A 187 -28.67 -28.09 -10.15
CA ASP A 187 -29.40 -29.25 -9.63
C ASP A 187 -28.76 -30.57 -10.11
N ASP A 188 -29.37 -31.72 -9.81
CA ASP A 188 -28.86 -33.04 -10.17
C ASP A 188 -28.72 -33.27 -11.69
N ALA A 189 -29.29 -32.39 -12.53
CA ALA A 189 -29.18 -32.42 -13.99
C ALA A 189 -28.12 -31.44 -14.53
N LEU A 190 -27.21 -30.94 -13.67
CA LEU A 190 -26.19 -29.95 -14.06
C LEU A 190 -25.28 -30.46 -15.19
N THR A 191 -24.69 -31.64 -15.07
CA THR A 191 -23.75 -32.19 -16.06
C THR A 191 -24.33 -32.25 -17.47
N PRO A 192 -25.48 -32.90 -17.73
CA PRO A 192 -26.06 -32.90 -19.08
C PRO A 192 -26.45 -31.51 -19.56
N ALA A 193 -26.95 -30.62 -18.67
CA ALA A 193 -27.26 -29.25 -19.06
C ALA A 193 -25.99 -28.45 -19.43
N LEU A 194 -24.87 -28.67 -18.75
CA LEU A 194 -23.59 -28.05 -19.08
C LEU A 194 -23.08 -28.52 -20.44
N VAL A 195 -23.16 -29.81 -20.74
CA VAL A 195 -22.76 -30.35 -22.05
C VAL A 195 -23.52 -29.65 -23.19
N ASP A 196 -24.84 -29.51 -23.06
CA ASP A 196 -25.67 -28.81 -24.04
C ASP A 196 -25.29 -27.32 -24.18
N ARG A 197 -25.00 -26.63 -23.06
CA ARG A 197 -24.64 -25.20 -23.08
C ARG A 197 -23.23 -24.95 -23.58
N LEU A 198 -22.27 -25.81 -23.26
CA LEU A 198 -20.90 -25.74 -23.78
C LEU A 198 -20.86 -25.92 -25.31
N ALA A 199 -21.85 -26.57 -25.91
CA ALA A 199 -21.96 -26.65 -27.37
C ALA A 199 -22.47 -25.36 -28.04
N ALA A 200 -23.14 -24.47 -27.29
CA ALA A 200 -23.91 -23.36 -27.85
C ALA A 200 -23.52 -21.96 -27.35
N ALA A 201 -22.82 -21.86 -26.21
CA ALA A 201 -22.46 -20.59 -25.57
C ALA A 201 -20.96 -20.28 -25.66
N ASP A 202 -20.61 -19.03 -25.90
CA ASP A 202 -19.21 -18.55 -25.90
C ASP A 202 -18.68 -18.34 -24.47
N VAL A 203 -19.56 -17.94 -23.54
CA VAL A 203 -19.24 -17.75 -22.12
C VAL A 203 -20.27 -18.45 -21.24
N VAL A 204 -19.80 -19.38 -20.39
CA VAL A 204 -20.63 -20.08 -19.41
C VAL A 204 -20.19 -19.69 -18.01
N VAL A 205 -21.12 -19.30 -17.13
CA VAL A 205 -20.83 -18.98 -15.73
C VAL A 205 -21.65 -19.89 -14.82
N VAL A 206 -21.01 -20.52 -13.84
CA VAL A 206 -21.60 -21.46 -12.89
C VAL A 206 -21.38 -20.96 -11.47
N ASP A 207 -22.45 -20.82 -10.70
CA ASP A 207 -22.41 -20.59 -9.26
C ASP A 207 -22.37 -21.94 -8.54
N ALA A 208 -21.18 -22.35 -8.10
CA ALA A 208 -20.99 -23.59 -7.35
C ALA A 208 -21.49 -23.52 -5.89
N GLY A 209 -22.05 -22.38 -5.47
CA GLY A 209 -22.70 -22.22 -4.19
C GLY A 209 -21.86 -21.47 -3.15
N THR A 210 -22.38 -21.44 -1.93
CA THR A 210 -21.82 -20.66 -0.81
C THR A 210 -21.45 -21.58 0.36
N VAL A 211 -20.19 -21.55 0.80
CA VAL A 211 -19.72 -22.32 1.96
C VAL A 211 -20.08 -21.61 3.27
N ARG A 212 -21.26 -21.87 3.83
CA ARG A 212 -21.66 -21.32 5.15
C ARG A 212 -21.41 -22.31 6.29
N GLY A 213 -21.14 -21.79 7.48
CA GLY A 213 -20.98 -22.61 8.69
C GLY A 213 -20.05 -21.98 9.71
N GLU A 214 -20.42 -22.03 10.99
CA GLU A 214 -19.56 -21.58 12.10
C GLU A 214 -18.71 -22.74 12.65
N THR A 215 -19.16 -23.98 12.43
CA THR A 215 -18.44 -25.21 12.81
C THR A 215 -17.64 -25.79 11.65
N ALA A 216 -16.58 -26.55 11.98
CA ALA A 216 -15.78 -27.27 10.98
C ALA A 216 -16.62 -28.26 10.15
N ALA A 217 -17.62 -28.90 10.78
CA ALA A 217 -18.49 -29.88 10.11
C ALA A 217 -19.50 -29.24 9.14
N GLU A 218 -20.06 -28.07 9.47
CA GLU A 218 -20.90 -27.31 8.54
C GLU A 218 -20.09 -26.82 7.34
N ARG A 219 -18.90 -26.27 7.61
CA ARG A 219 -17.99 -25.83 6.56
C ARG A 219 -17.60 -26.98 5.63
N ALA A 220 -17.22 -28.14 6.18
CA ALA A 220 -16.86 -29.32 5.39
C ALA A 220 -18.01 -29.77 4.46
N ARG A 221 -19.26 -29.73 4.92
CA ARG A 221 -20.43 -30.02 4.07
C ARG A 221 -20.60 -29.00 2.95
N GLY A 222 -20.46 -27.71 3.24
CA GLY A 222 -20.54 -26.66 2.23
C GLY A 222 -19.44 -26.77 1.17
N VAL A 223 -18.20 -27.06 1.60
CA VAL A 223 -17.07 -27.29 0.70
C VAL A 223 -17.29 -28.53 -0.17
N ALA A 224 -17.77 -29.63 0.39
CA ALA A 224 -18.05 -30.85 -0.37
C ALA A 224 -19.13 -30.64 -1.44
N ALA A 225 -20.14 -29.81 -1.15
CA ALA A 225 -21.16 -29.44 -2.14
C ALA A 225 -20.57 -28.63 -3.30
N VAL A 226 -19.66 -27.69 -3.02
CA VAL A 226 -18.93 -26.95 -4.06
C VAL A 226 -18.04 -27.88 -4.88
N ASP A 227 -17.33 -28.81 -4.25
CA ASP A 227 -16.47 -29.78 -4.94
C ASP A 227 -17.27 -30.69 -5.88
N SER A 228 -18.48 -31.10 -5.48
CA SER A 228 -19.40 -31.86 -6.35
C SER A 228 -19.76 -31.10 -7.62
N VAL A 229 -20.09 -29.80 -7.51
CA VAL A 229 -20.39 -28.97 -8.68
C VAL A 229 -19.15 -28.78 -9.57
N VAL A 230 -17.95 -28.68 -8.97
CA VAL A 230 -16.71 -28.63 -9.74
C VAL A 230 -16.45 -29.95 -10.47
N ALA A 231 -16.75 -31.09 -9.85
CA ALA A 231 -16.68 -32.41 -10.50
C ALA A 231 -17.62 -32.48 -11.72
N ASP A 232 -18.87 -32.05 -11.58
CA ASP A 232 -19.84 -32.01 -12.69
C ASP A 232 -19.37 -31.12 -13.85
N VAL A 233 -18.72 -29.99 -13.54
CA VAL A 233 -18.11 -29.13 -14.56
C VAL A 233 -16.93 -29.82 -15.25
N LEU A 234 -16.04 -30.48 -14.50
CA LEU A 234 -14.92 -31.22 -15.07
C LEU A 234 -15.41 -32.36 -15.97
N ASP A 235 -16.42 -33.12 -15.55
CA ASP A 235 -17.03 -34.20 -16.33
C ASP A 235 -17.66 -33.68 -17.63
N ALA A 236 -18.38 -32.55 -17.57
CA ALA A 236 -18.95 -31.93 -18.77
C ALA A 236 -17.86 -31.48 -19.75
N LEU A 237 -16.74 -30.95 -19.24
CA LEU A 237 -15.60 -30.50 -20.06
C LEU A 237 -14.89 -31.64 -20.79
N GLU A 238 -14.87 -32.86 -20.25
CA GLU A 238 -14.28 -34.03 -20.92
C GLU A 238 -15.00 -34.40 -22.22
N THR A 239 -16.28 -34.05 -22.32
CA THR A 239 -17.10 -34.27 -23.53
C THR A 239 -17.10 -33.09 -24.50
N SER A 240 -16.49 -31.96 -24.12
CA SER A 240 -16.46 -30.75 -24.95
C SER A 240 -15.60 -30.94 -26.19
N ALA A 241 -16.07 -30.44 -27.33
CA ALA A 241 -15.32 -30.43 -28.59
C ALA A 241 -14.22 -29.35 -28.62
N THR A 242 -14.29 -28.38 -27.71
CA THR A 242 -13.36 -27.25 -27.59
C THR A 242 -12.47 -27.41 -26.36
N GLN A 243 -11.35 -26.69 -26.33
CA GLN A 243 -10.55 -26.52 -25.11
C GLN A 243 -10.83 -25.13 -24.51
N PRO A 244 -11.88 -24.98 -23.67
CA PRO A 244 -12.21 -23.70 -23.09
C PRO A 244 -11.17 -23.25 -22.06
N LEU A 245 -11.11 -21.95 -21.83
CA LEU A 245 -10.46 -21.38 -20.66
C LEU A 245 -11.40 -21.53 -19.45
N VAL A 246 -10.99 -22.31 -18.46
CA VAL A 246 -11.74 -22.47 -17.21
C VAL A 246 -11.14 -21.56 -16.16
N LEU A 247 -11.96 -20.68 -15.57
CA LEU A 247 -11.61 -19.79 -14.47
C LEU A 247 -12.41 -20.20 -13.24
N PHE A 248 -11.73 -20.65 -12.18
CA PHE A 248 -12.36 -20.89 -10.89
C PHE A 248 -11.96 -19.79 -9.91
N SER A 249 -12.92 -19.27 -9.16
CA SER A 249 -12.63 -18.36 -8.05
C SER A 249 -13.69 -18.40 -6.97
N SER A 250 -13.24 -18.43 -5.72
CA SER A 250 -14.07 -18.05 -4.58
C SER A 250 -14.09 -16.51 -4.49
N LEU A 251 -15.26 -15.92 -4.76
CA LEU A 251 -15.43 -14.49 -5.07
C LEU A 251 -15.79 -13.62 -3.86
N ALA A 252 -16.14 -14.23 -2.74
CA ALA A 252 -16.53 -13.52 -1.52
C ALA A 252 -16.11 -14.27 -0.27
N ASP A 253 -16.14 -13.56 0.86
CA ASP A 253 -16.05 -14.18 2.17
C ASP A 253 -17.41 -14.83 2.48
N SER A 254 -17.39 -16.01 3.09
CA SER A 254 -18.61 -16.66 3.58
C SER A 254 -18.76 -16.59 5.11
N ALA A 255 -17.78 -15.98 5.78
CA ALA A 255 -17.68 -15.84 7.22
C ALA A 255 -17.57 -14.36 7.62
N ARG A 256 -17.63 -14.08 8.93
CA ARG A 256 -17.59 -12.72 9.50
C ARG A 256 -16.24 -12.00 9.32
N ALA A 257 -15.20 -12.69 8.88
CA ALA A 257 -13.84 -12.17 8.82
C ALA A 257 -13.24 -12.35 7.42
N PRO A 258 -12.52 -11.34 6.91
CA PRO A 258 -11.90 -11.41 5.60
C PRO A 258 -10.83 -12.49 5.52
N ARG A 259 -10.82 -13.22 4.41
CA ARG A 259 -9.85 -14.28 4.10
C ARG A 259 -9.36 -14.17 2.66
N LEU A 260 -8.18 -14.73 2.41
CA LEU A 260 -7.76 -15.04 1.04
C LEU A 260 -8.58 -16.23 0.55
N GLN A 261 -9.05 -16.14 -0.69
CA GLN A 261 -9.95 -17.11 -1.29
C GLN A 261 -9.25 -17.88 -2.42
N VAL A 262 -9.72 -19.06 -2.78
CA VAL A 262 -9.07 -19.90 -3.81
C VAL A 262 -9.34 -19.36 -5.21
N ALA A 263 -8.32 -19.39 -6.07
CA ALA A 263 -8.44 -19.14 -7.50
C ALA A 263 -7.63 -20.17 -8.32
N ALA A 264 -8.15 -20.57 -9.47
CA ALA A 264 -7.45 -21.41 -10.43
C ALA A 264 -7.83 -21.04 -11.87
N ALA A 265 -6.91 -21.26 -12.81
CA ALA A 265 -7.19 -21.12 -14.23
C ALA A 265 -6.57 -22.27 -15.03
N VAL A 266 -7.38 -22.91 -15.88
CA VAL A 266 -7.01 -24.07 -16.69
C VAL A 266 -7.27 -23.77 -18.16
N GLY A 267 -6.37 -24.22 -19.04
CA GLY A 267 -6.49 -24.02 -20.48
C GLY A 267 -5.72 -22.80 -21.00
N PRO A 268 -6.14 -22.20 -22.13
CA PRO A 268 -5.37 -21.20 -22.87
C PRO A 268 -5.44 -19.80 -22.25
N LEU A 269 -5.01 -19.68 -20.99
CA LEU A 269 -4.95 -18.44 -20.22
C LEU A 269 -3.97 -17.45 -20.87
N THR A 270 -2.79 -17.94 -21.27
CA THR A 270 -1.75 -17.15 -21.94
C THR A 270 -1.52 -17.69 -23.35
N PRO A 271 -1.45 -16.84 -24.38
CA PRO A 271 -1.20 -17.30 -25.75
C PRO A 271 0.12 -18.06 -25.85
N GLY A 272 0.09 -19.31 -26.33
CA GLY A 272 1.28 -20.11 -26.60
C GLY A 272 1.93 -20.82 -25.40
N ARG A 273 1.27 -20.93 -24.24
CA ARG A 273 1.72 -21.77 -23.11
C ARG A 273 0.55 -22.45 -22.40
N ASP A 274 0.71 -23.74 -22.12
CA ASP A 274 -0.13 -24.48 -21.17
C ASP A 274 0.26 -24.06 -19.74
N ALA A 275 -0.61 -23.27 -19.11
CA ALA A 275 -0.28 -22.40 -17.99
C ALA A 275 -0.30 -23.14 -16.63
N ALA A 276 0.78 -23.85 -16.29
CA ALA A 276 1.06 -24.25 -14.91
C ALA A 276 1.88 -23.18 -14.17
N GLY A 277 1.57 -22.92 -12.91
CA GLY A 277 2.28 -21.94 -12.08
C GLY A 277 1.42 -21.25 -11.03
N LEU A 278 1.83 -20.07 -10.57
CA LEU A 278 1.01 -19.17 -9.78
C LEU A 278 0.32 -18.16 -10.69
N LEU A 279 -0.92 -17.80 -10.35
CA LEU A 279 -1.63 -16.70 -10.99
C LEU A 279 -0.99 -15.37 -10.60
N ASP A 280 -0.86 -14.49 -11.58
CA ASP A 280 -0.34 -13.12 -11.43
C ASP A 280 -1.19 -12.16 -12.27
N SER A 281 -1.21 -10.89 -11.88
CA SER A 281 -1.92 -9.83 -12.57
C SER A 281 -1.19 -8.50 -12.41
N ALA A 282 -1.32 -7.61 -13.39
CA ALA A 282 -0.71 -6.28 -13.31
C ALA A 282 -1.34 -5.40 -12.20
N SER A 283 -2.53 -5.78 -11.70
CA SER A 283 -3.23 -5.13 -10.60
C SER A 283 -2.51 -5.34 -9.27
N THR A 284 -1.94 -6.53 -9.05
CA THR A 284 -1.25 -6.88 -7.79
C THR A 284 0.27 -6.88 -7.94
N ARG A 285 0.80 -7.33 -9.09
CA ARG A 285 2.22 -7.57 -9.35
C ARG A 285 2.88 -8.45 -8.27
N GLN A 286 2.09 -9.35 -7.70
CA GLN A 286 2.51 -10.28 -6.68
C GLN A 286 2.04 -11.67 -7.12
N PRO A 287 2.97 -12.57 -7.50
CA PRO A 287 2.62 -13.94 -7.83
C PRO A 287 1.84 -14.58 -6.69
N GLY A 288 0.73 -15.24 -7.04
CA GLY A 288 -0.18 -15.87 -6.09
C GLY A 288 -1.26 -14.94 -5.53
N TYR A 289 -1.30 -13.65 -5.88
CA TYR A 289 -2.38 -12.73 -5.48
C TYR A 289 -3.08 -12.15 -6.71
N VAL A 290 -4.41 -12.28 -6.77
CA VAL A 290 -5.24 -11.72 -7.83
C VAL A 290 -6.47 -11.04 -7.24
N LEU A 291 -7.09 -10.12 -7.98
CA LEU A 291 -8.31 -9.43 -7.54
C LEU A 291 -9.54 -10.06 -8.20
N GLY A 292 -10.68 -10.05 -7.52
CA GLY A 292 -11.92 -10.65 -8.07
C GLY A 292 -12.31 -10.09 -9.44
N TYR A 293 -12.11 -8.79 -9.65
CA TYR A 293 -12.37 -8.10 -10.93
C TYR A 293 -11.26 -8.26 -11.99
N ASP A 294 -10.13 -8.92 -11.68
CA ASP A 294 -9.17 -9.37 -12.70
C ASP A 294 -9.80 -10.46 -13.59
N LEU A 295 -10.77 -11.22 -13.06
CA LEU A 295 -11.51 -12.21 -13.81
C LEU A 295 -12.38 -11.55 -14.89
N THR A 296 -13.08 -10.46 -14.59
CA THR A 296 -13.89 -9.71 -15.58
C THR A 296 -13.05 -9.34 -16.78
N ARG A 297 -11.87 -8.76 -16.52
CA ARG A 297 -10.94 -8.35 -17.57
C ARG A 297 -10.42 -9.55 -18.37
N THR A 298 -10.17 -10.68 -17.70
CA THR A 298 -9.73 -11.92 -18.35
C THR A 298 -10.82 -12.52 -19.24
N ILE A 299 -12.08 -12.52 -18.81
CA ILE A 299 -13.22 -13.01 -19.60
C ILE A 299 -13.32 -12.21 -20.90
N VAL A 300 -13.33 -10.88 -20.81
CA VAL A 300 -13.44 -10.01 -21.99
C VAL A 300 -12.26 -10.18 -22.93
N ASP A 301 -11.02 -10.18 -22.42
CA ASP A 301 -9.82 -10.29 -23.26
C ASP A 301 -9.70 -11.65 -23.96
N ARG A 302 -10.34 -12.70 -23.43
CA ARG A 302 -10.25 -14.06 -23.95
C ARG A 302 -11.45 -14.48 -24.80
N ALA A 303 -12.66 -14.09 -24.42
CA ALA A 303 -13.87 -14.35 -25.19
C ALA A 303 -14.06 -13.36 -26.35
N ALA A 304 -13.66 -12.09 -26.17
CA ALA A 304 -13.90 -11.01 -27.13
C ALA A 304 -12.60 -10.21 -27.43
N PRO A 305 -11.54 -10.86 -27.97
CA PRO A 305 -10.29 -10.17 -28.27
C PRO A 305 -10.51 -9.10 -29.35
N GLY A 306 -10.33 -7.83 -28.98
CA GLY A 306 -10.49 -6.68 -29.89
C GLY A 306 -11.59 -5.70 -29.50
N THR A 307 -12.52 -6.08 -28.62
CA THR A 307 -13.56 -5.18 -28.06
C THR A 307 -12.98 -4.22 -27.00
N THR A 308 -11.67 -4.26 -26.78
CA THR A 308 -10.94 -3.65 -25.66
C THR A 308 -10.60 -2.17 -25.80
N SER A 309 -11.10 -1.47 -26.83
CA SER A 309 -10.70 -0.08 -27.11
C SER A 309 -11.65 1.00 -26.54
N THR A 310 -12.89 0.69 -26.18
CA THR A 310 -13.86 1.70 -25.69
C THR A 310 -14.40 1.43 -24.29
N ALA A 311 -14.49 0.16 -23.87
CA ALA A 311 -14.98 -0.23 -22.54
C ALA A 311 -13.87 -0.53 -21.51
N SER A 312 -12.61 -0.62 -21.94
CA SER A 312 -11.47 -0.99 -21.08
C SER A 312 -11.20 -0.01 -19.94
N HIS A 313 -11.53 1.28 -20.11
CA HIS A 313 -11.45 2.27 -19.02
C HIS A 313 -12.48 2.04 -17.90
N ARG A 314 -13.48 1.19 -18.11
CA ARG A 314 -14.52 0.90 -17.12
C ARG A 314 -14.11 -0.18 -16.13
N PHE A 315 -12.97 -0.85 -16.35
CA PHE A 315 -12.47 -1.91 -15.47
C PHE A 315 -11.22 -1.48 -14.72
N ASP A 316 -11.18 -1.78 -13.42
CA ASP A 316 -9.99 -1.59 -12.60
C ASP A 316 -9.03 -2.80 -12.67
N GLY A 317 -9.53 -3.94 -13.14
CA GLY A 317 -8.80 -5.20 -13.21
C GLY A 317 -7.85 -5.33 -14.39
N SER A 318 -6.94 -6.30 -14.27
CA SER A 318 -5.97 -6.66 -15.30
C SER A 318 -6.13 -8.13 -15.69
N PRO A 319 -5.80 -8.51 -16.95
CA PRO A 319 -5.85 -9.91 -17.36
C PRO A 319 -4.94 -10.78 -16.49
N LEU A 320 -5.48 -11.92 -16.07
CA LEU A 320 -4.75 -12.95 -15.38
C LEU A 320 -3.68 -13.56 -16.27
N ARG A 321 -2.53 -13.87 -15.66
CA ARG A 321 -1.40 -14.56 -16.28
C ARG A 321 -0.92 -15.66 -15.35
N ALA A 322 -0.21 -16.63 -15.89
CA ALA A 322 0.56 -17.56 -15.08
C ALA A 322 2.04 -17.17 -15.10
N ASP A 323 2.68 -17.19 -13.94
CA ASP A 323 4.11 -16.89 -13.82
C ASP A 323 5.02 -17.99 -14.39
N GLY A 324 4.45 -19.17 -14.70
CA GLY A 324 5.18 -20.31 -15.25
C GLY A 324 6.08 -21.02 -14.25
N THR A 325 5.87 -20.84 -12.95
CA THR A 325 6.66 -21.51 -11.90
C THR A 325 6.52 -23.03 -11.97
N ALA A 326 7.65 -23.73 -12.13
CA ALA A 326 7.71 -25.18 -12.26
C ALA A 326 7.56 -25.94 -10.91
N ALA A 327 6.97 -25.31 -9.89
CA ALA A 327 6.77 -25.94 -8.59
C ALA A 327 5.63 -26.97 -8.65
N SER A 328 5.77 -28.06 -7.89
CA SER A 328 4.69 -29.06 -7.76
C SER A 328 3.41 -28.41 -7.23
N LEU A 329 2.25 -28.98 -7.56
CA LEU A 329 0.96 -28.50 -7.04
C LEU A 329 1.00 -28.37 -5.52
N ALA A 330 1.47 -29.41 -4.81
CA ALA A 330 1.57 -29.39 -3.36
C ALA A 330 2.43 -28.22 -2.82
N ALA A 331 3.55 -27.90 -3.47
CA ALA A 331 4.38 -26.77 -3.09
C ALA A 331 3.70 -25.41 -3.35
N ARG A 332 2.97 -25.28 -4.47
CA ARG A 332 2.20 -24.07 -4.79
C ARG A 332 1.07 -23.85 -3.78
N VAL A 333 0.29 -24.90 -3.49
CA VAL A 333 -0.81 -24.85 -2.50
C VAL A 333 -0.28 -24.52 -1.11
N GLU A 334 0.81 -25.15 -0.68
CA GLU A 334 1.40 -24.86 0.64
C GLU A 334 1.91 -23.42 0.75
N GLY A 335 2.48 -22.86 -0.33
CA GLY A 335 2.84 -21.44 -0.38
C GLY A 335 1.64 -20.51 -0.21
N LEU A 336 0.53 -20.81 -0.90
CA LEU A 336 -0.71 -20.02 -0.81
C LEU A 336 -1.38 -20.14 0.56
N ARG A 337 -1.33 -21.32 1.20
CA ARG A 337 -1.77 -21.52 2.59
C ARG A 337 -0.94 -20.71 3.57
N ASP A 338 0.38 -20.69 3.39
CA ASP A 338 1.28 -19.90 4.24
C ASP A 338 1.00 -18.39 4.13
N ASP A 339 0.72 -17.92 2.92
CA ASP A 339 0.33 -16.52 2.65
C ASP A 339 -1.04 -16.17 3.25
N ALA A 340 -2.01 -17.09 3.20
CA ALA A 340 -3.31 -16.95 3.85
C ALA A 340 -3.17 -16.87 5.37
N LEU A 341 -2.39 -17.77 5.97
CA LEU A 341 -2.09 -17.77 7.40
C LEU A 341 -1.44 -16.46 7.83
N ARG A 342 -0.38 -16.03 7.13
CA ARG A 342 0.33 -14.77 7.39
C ARG A 342 -0.62 -13.58 7.41
N SER A 343 -1.50 -13.48 6.41
CA SER A 343 -2.45 -12.38 6.25
C SER A 343 -3.46 -12.28 7.40
N VAL A 344 -3.86 -13.42 7.97
CA VAL A 344 -4.82 -13.48 9.08
C VAL A 344 -4.12 -13.16 10.40
N VAL A 345 -2.95 -13.77 10.64
CA VAL A 345 -2.21 -13.62 11.89
C VAL A 345 -1.78 -12.17 12.08
N VAL A 346 -1.20 -11.52 11.06
CA VAL A 346 -0.71 -10.14 11.17
C VAL A 346 -1.84 -9.15 11.49
N ARG A 347 -3.05 -9.37 10.95
CA ARG A 347 -4.21 -8.49 11.18
C ARG A 347 -4.52 -8.33 12.67
N THR A 348 -4.34 -9.40 13.46
CA THR A 348 -4.57 -9.37 14.91
C THR A 348 -3.50 -8.57 15.67
N ALA A 349 -2.30 -8.44 15.10
CA ALA A 349 -1.16 -7.76 15.72
C ALA A 349 -1.07 -6.27 15.36
N VAL A 350 -1.61 -5.84 14.21
CA VAL A 350 -1.48 -4.46 13.69
C VAL A 350 -2.03 -3.40 14.67
N SER A 351 -3.28 -3.54 15.10
CA SER A 351 -3.90 -2.53 15.98
C SER A 351 -3.19 -2.41 17.34
N PRO A 352 -2.94 -3.53 18.08
CA PRO A 352 -2.15 -3.48 19.31
C PRO A 352 -0.74 -2.90 19.11
N PHE A 353 -0.06 -3.29 18.03
CA PHE A 353 1.27 -2.76 17.71
C PHE A 353 1.25 -1.24 17.59
N TYR A 354 0.33 -0.70 16.78
CA TYR A 354 0.25 0.73 16.57
C TYR A 354 -0.09 1.49 17.85
N VAL A 355 -1.00 0.97 18.68
CA VAL A 355 -1.33 1.57 19.99
C VAL A 355 -0.10 1.59 20.91
N LEU A 356 0.57 0.44 21.09
CA LEU A 356 1.75 0.33 21.96
C LEU A 356 2.92 1.18 21.47
N PHE A 357 3.21 1.15 20.17
CA PHE A 357 4.27 1.94 19.55
C PHE A 357 4.04 3.44 19.77
N THR A 358 2.78 3.83 19.65
CA THR A 358 2.36 5.21 19.80
C THR A 358 2.43 5.68 21.25
N VAL A 359 1.95 4.86 22.21
CA VAL A 359 2.09 5.12 23.65
C VAL A 359 3.56 5.21 24.05
N ALA A 360 4.42 4.32 23.54
CA ALA A 360 5.86 4.33 23.83
C ALA A 360 6.53 5.63 23.34
N ASN A 361 6.13 6.13 22.17
CA ASN A 361 6.58 7.45 21.68
C ASN A 361 6.13 8.60 22.59
N ILE A 362 4.86 8.63 23.02
CA ILE A 362 4.38 9.64 23.98
C ILE A 362 5.18 9.55 25.29
N LEU A 363 5.35 8.36 25.84
CA LEU A 363 6.06 8.15 27.10
C LEU A 363 7.51 8.65 27.01
N LEU A 364 8.20 8.41 25.89
CA LEU A 364 9.52 8.98 25.65
C LEU A 364 9.48 10.51 25.72
N GLN A 365 8.52 11.16 25.07
CA GLN A 365 8.37 12.62 25.10
C GLN A 365 8.09 13.16 26.50
N VAL A 366 7.24 12.48 27.27
CA VAL A 366 6.94 12.83 28.66
C VAL A 366 8.20 12.72 29.52
N VAL A 367 8.94 11.61 29.42
CA VAL A 367 10.18 11.39 30.18
C VAL A 367 11.24 12.43 29.85
N VAL A 368 11.41 12.77 28.56
CA VAL A 368 12.31 13.83 28.09
C VAL A 368 11.91 15.17 28.70
N SER A 369 10.63 15.54 28.59
CA SER A 369 10.10 16.81 29.08
C SER A 369 10.20 16.95 30.60
N LEU A 370 9.89 15.89 31.35
CA LEU A 370 10.04 15.84 32.80
C LEU A 370 11.51 15.88 33.24
N GLY A 371 12.41 15.22 32.51
CA GLY A 371 13.84 15.30 32.78
C GLY A 371 14.38 16.71 32.58
N ILE A 372 13.95 17.40 31.51
CA ILE A 372 14.24 18.82 31.29
C ILE A 372 13.66 19.67 32.43
N ALA A 373 12.40 19.47 32.82
CA ALA A 373 11.76 20.22 33.90
C ALA A 373 12.42 19.98 35.28
N ARG A 374 12.87 18.76 35.59
CA ARG A 374 13.56 18.48 36.86
C ARG A 374 14.94 19.13 36.90
N ALA A 375 15.70 19.06 35.81
CA ALA A 375 16.97 19.78 35.69
C ALA A 375 16.79 21.30 35.90
N THR A 376 15.66 21.87 35.46
CA THR A 376 15.38 23.31 35.67
C THR A 376 15.12 23.70 37.12
N ARG A 377 14.58 22.80 37.96
CA ARG A 377 14.30 23.08 39.39
C ARG A 377 15.56 23.02 40.23
N SER A 378 16.38 21.99 40.04
CA SER A 378 17.64 21.82 40.77
C SER A 378 18.62 22.98 40.52
N SER A 379 18.73 23.49 39.29
CA SER A 379 19.57 24.67 39.02
C SER A 379 19.01 25.99 39.56
N ALA A 380 17.70 26.08 39.84
CA ALA A 380 17.11 27.28 40.44
C ALA A 380 17.38 27.36 41.95
N GLU A 381 17.56 26.21 42.61
CA GLU A 381 17.93 26.12 44.02
C GLU A 381 19.43 26.39 44.26
N ASP A 382 20.30 26.07 43.29
CA ASP A 382 21.77 26.19 43.44
C ASP A 382 22.38 27.55 43.01
N GLY A 383 21.58 28.54 42.58
CA GLY A 383 22.00 29.93 42.40
C GLY A 383 23.13 30.22 41.38
N LYS A 384 23.66 29.23 40.66
CA LYS A 384 24.71 29.43 39.65
C LYS A 384 24.13 29.64 38.26
N ASP A 385 24.30 30.86 37.77
CA ASP A 385 23.94 31.26 36.43
C ASP A 385 24.83 30.56 35.38
N SER A 386 24.18 30.05 34.33
CA SER A 386 24.76 29.39 33.15
C SER A 386 25.55 28.11 33.40
N ASP A 387 24.89 26.95 33.31
CA ASP A 387 25.58 25.76 32.82
C ASP A 387 24.64 24.64 32.34
N VAL A 388 24.94 24.07 31.17
CA VAL A 388 24.18 23.01 30.46
C VAL A 388 24.31 21.63 31.18
N GLY A 389 24.73 21.61 32.46
CA GLY A 389 25.29 20.45 33.15
C GLY A 389 24.37 19.69 34.12
N GLY A 390 23.09 20.04 34.26
CA GLY A 390 22.21 19.47 35.29
C GLY A 390 21.65 18.06 35.04
N TYR A 391 22.03 17.37 33.95
CA TYR A 391 21.45 16.07 33.58
C TYR A 391 22.31 14.90 34.06
N PRO A 392 21.76 13.92 34.81
CA PRO A 392 22.49 12.71 35.13
C PRO A 392 22.90 11.95 33.85
N LEU A 393 24.19 11.61 33.72
CA LEU A 393 24.71 10.85 32.55
C LEU A 393 23.94 9.55 32.29
N ARG A 394 23.50 8.88 33.36
CA ARG A 394 22.67 7.66 33.27
C ARG A 394 21.33 7.94 32.59
N TRP A 395 20.69 9.07 32.89
CA TRP A 395 19.43 9.47 32.26
C TRP A 395 19.62 9.80 30.78
N LEU A 396 20.66 10.57 30.42
CA LEU A 396 20.97 10.88 29.01
C LEU A 396 21.21 9.63 28.18
N ARG A 397 21.94 8.65 28.73
CA ARG A 397 22.18 7.35 28.09
C ARG A 397 20.89 6.56 27.92
N ALA A 398 20.04 6.50 28.96
CA ALA A 398 18.77 5.80 28.90
C ALA A 398 17.83 6.40 27.83
N VAL A 399 17.68 7.72 27.83
CA VAL A 399 16.89 8.46 26.83
C VAL A 399 17.43 8.25 25.42
N ARG A 400 18.76 8.27 25.24
CA ARG A 400 19.38 7.98 23.94
C ARG A 400 19.08 6.57 23.46
N THR A 401 19.26 5.57 24.31
CA THR A 401 19.01 4.17 23.95
C THR A 401 17.54 3.95 23.64
N ALA A 402 16.62 4.50 24.43
CA ALA A 402 15.18 4.43 24.17
C ALA A 402 14.79 5.13 22.85
N GLY A 403 15.37 6.31 22.57
CA GLY A 403 15.15 7.02 21.31
C GLY A 403 15.64 6.23 20.10
N LEU A 404 16.81 5.60 20.18
CA LEU A 404 17.33 4.74 19.11
C LEU A 404 16.49 3.47 18.94
N ALA A 405 16.02 2.86 20.03
CA ALA A 405 15.18 1.68 19.97
C ALA A 405 13.84 1.98 19.27
N LEU A 406 13.18 3.08 19.65
CA LEU A 406 11.93 3.50 19.02
C LEU A 406 12.11 3.91 17.56
N ALA A 407 13.22 4.57 17.21
CA ALA A 407 13.51 4.92 15.83
C ALA A 407 13.84 3.70 14.94
N ALA A 408 14.36 2.62 15.52
CA ALA A 408 14.67 1.39 14.81
C ALA A 408 13.45 0.48 14.59
N LEU A 409 12.39 0.65 15.39
CA LEU A 409 11.17 -0.17 15.33
C LEU A 409 10.57 -0.26 13.92
N PRO A 410 10.34 0.84 13.18
CA PRO A 410 9.73 0.75 11.85
C PRO A 410 10.51 -0.17 10.91
N THR A 411 11.82 0.01 10.79
CA THR A 411 12.67 -0.85 9.96
C THR A 411 12.70 -2.28 10.46
N ALA A 412 12.69 -2.49 11.78
CA ALA A 412 12.64 -3.83 12.36
C ALA A 412 11.34 -4.58 12.01
N THR A 413 10.20 -3.89 11.91
CA THR A 413 8.93 -4.54 11.51
C THR A 413 8.92 -5.04 10.07
N TYR A 414 9.61 -4.35 9.15
CA TYR A 414 9.79 -4.85 7.78
C TYR A 414 10.78 -6.02 7.73
N LEU A 415 11.92 -5.90 8.42
CA LEU A 415 12.92 -6.97 8.48
C LEU A 415 12.41 -8.23 9.19
N ALA A 416 11.46 -8.09 10.12
CA ALA A 416 10.85 -9.23 10.80
C ALA A 416 10.19 -10.20 9.81
N ASN A 417 9.71 -9.73 8.65
CA ASN A 417 9.13 -10.57 7.60
C ASN A 417 10.14 -11.46 6.87
N LEU A 418 11.45 -11.33 7.14
CA LEU A 418 12.45 -12.31 6.72
C LEU A 418 12.39 -13.62 7.54
N VAL A 419 11.72 -13.59 8.69
CA VAL A 419 11.52 -14.74 9.56
C VAL A 419 10.04 -15.15 9.45
N PRO A 420 9.70 -16.44 9.24
CA PRO A 420 8.31 -16.89 9.14
C PRO A 420 7.64 -16.96 10.53
N TRP A 421 7.58 -15.83 11.22
CA TRP A 421 7.11 -15.72 12.61
C TRP A 421 5.63 -16.09 12.77
N TRP A 422 4.84 -16.00 11.69
CA TRP A 422 3.42 -16.36 11.65
C TRP A 422 3.18 -17.87 11.74
N ARG A 423 4.18 -18.71 11.42
CA ARG A 423 4.11 -20.18 11.57
C ARG A 423 4.28 -20.65 13.01
N SER A 424 4.64 -19.74 13.93
CA SER A 424 4.82 -20.07 15.34
C SER A 424 3.48 -20.35 16.03
N PRO A 425 3.41 -21.29 16.99
CA PRO A 425 2.23 -21.47 17.85
C PRO A 425 1.88 -20.24 18.69
N VAL A 426 2.85 -19.34 18.92
CA VAL A 426 2.70 -18.10 19.69
C VAL A 426 3.13 -16.89 18.83
N PRO A 427 2.45 -16.61 17.71
CA PRO A 427 2.96 -15.72 16.67
C PRO A 427 3.20 -14.29 17.15
N ASN A 428 2.32 -13.77 18.02
CA ASN A 428 2.46 -12.43 18.60
C ASN A 428 3.70 -12.32 19.50
N LEU A 429 4.03 -13.37 20.25
CA LEU A 429 5.25 -13.39 21.07
C LEU A 429 6.49 -13.52 20.18
N THR A 430 6.43 -14.37 19.15
CA THR A 430 7.53 -14.58 18.21
C THR A 430 7.86 -13.31 17.43
N VAL A 431 6.86 -12.61 16.87
CA VAL A 431 7.11 -11.34 16.16
C VAL A 431 7.67 -10.28 17.10
N THR A 432 7.17 -10.22 18.34
CA THR A 432 7.69 -9.30 19.36
C THR A 432 9.16 -9.60 19.67
N ALA A 433 9.52 -10.87 19.83
CA ALA A 433 10.90 -11.29 20.09
C ALA A 433 11.82 -10.98 18.90
N VAL A 434 11.39 -11.30 17.67
CA VAL A 434 12.14 -11.02 16.43
C VAL A 434 12.36 -9.52 16.25
N VAL A 435 11.31 -8.71 16.36
CA VAL A 435 11.41 -7.24 16.28
C VAL A 435 12.34 -6.72 17.38
N SER A 436 12.21 -7.19 18.62
CA SER A 436 13.07 -6.78 19.73
C SER A 436 14.53 -7.15 19.51
N ALA A 437 14.81 -8.32 18.94
CA ALA A 437 16.17 -8.75 18.60
C ALA A 437 16.79 -7.87 17.51
N ILE A 438 16.03 -7.55 16.44
CA ILE A 438 16.49 -6.66 15.37
C ILE A 438 16.74 -5.24 15.92
N VAL A 439 15.83 -4.71 16.74
CA VAL A 439 16.02 -3.41 17.42
C VAL A 439 17.26 -3.44 18.29
N GLY A 440 17.46 -4.49 19.09
CA GLY A 440 18.65 -4.69 19.91
C GLY A 440 19.93 -4.68 19.09
N ALA A 441 19.94 -5.36 17.93
CA ALA A 441 21.08 -5.38 17.01
C ALA A 441 21.39 -3.99 16.42
N VAL A 442 20.36 -3.24 16.00
CA VAL A 442 20.52 -1.87 15.47
C VAL A 442 21.03 -0.91 16.56
N VAL A 443 20.50 -1.02 17.77
CA VAL A 443 20.98 -0.25 18.93
C VAL A 443 22.43 -0.61 19.23
N ALA A 444 22.78 -1.90 19.30
CA ALA A 444 24.16 -2.34 19.53
C ALA A 444 25.13 -1.79 18.47
N LEU A 445 24.73 -1.81 17.19
CA LEU A 445 25.49 -1.20 16.08
C LEU A 445 25.70 0.31 16.31
N CYS A 446 24.67 1.02 16.76
CA CYS A 446 24.77 2.45 17.09
C CYS A 446 25.68 2.73 18.29
N LEU A 447 25.82 1.77 19.21
CA LEU A 447 26.66 1.86 20.40
C LEU A 447 28.12 1.46 20.15
N LEU A 448 28.47 0.91 18.99
CA LEU A 448 29.85 0.59 18.65
C LEU A 448 30.75 1.84 18.71
N PRO A 449 32.01 1.75 19.21
CA PRO A 449 32.93 2.88 19.31
C PRO A 449 33.08 3.67 18.01
N ALA A 450 33.17 3.00 16.86
CA ALA A 450 33.32 3.62 15.54
C ALA A 450 32.12 4.49 15.15
N VAL A 451 30.92 4.12 15.60
CA VAL A 451 29.66 4.82 15.30
C VAL A 451 29.39 5.88 16.36
N ARG A 452 29.36 5.50 17.65
CA ARG A 452 29.00 6.41 18.76
C ARG A 452 29.92 7.61 18.90
N ARG A 453 31.21 7.47 18.50
CA ARG A 453 32.19 8.56 18.56
C ARG A 453 31.88 9.66 17.55
N ARG A 454 31.24 9.33 16.42
CA ARG A 454 30.81 10.31 15.43
C ARG A 454 29.53 11.01 15.92
N PRO A 455 29.45 12.36 15.91
CA PRO A 455 28.26 13.09 16.36
C PRO A 455 26.96 12.64 15.68
N LEU A 456 27.06 12.31 14.38
CA LEU A 456 25.93 11.86 13.55
C LEU A 456 25.85 10.34 13.38
N GLY A 457 26.74 9.56 14.00
CA GLY A 457 26.87 8.13 13.73
C GLY A 457 25.54 7.36 13.89
N PRO A 458 24.91 7.37 15.07
CA PRO A 458 23.64 6.67 15.30
C PRO A 458 22.51 7.16 14.39
N LEU A 459 22.41 8.47 14.18
CA LEU A 459 21.41 9.07 13.28
C LEU A 459 21.60 8.58 11.85
N THR A 460 22.85 8.52 11.39
CA THR A 460 23.22 8.02 10.06
C THR A 460 22.84 6.55 9.92
N VAL A 461 23.16 5.72 10.93
CA VAL A 461 22.86 4.28 10.89
C VAL A 461 21.36 4.03 10.76
N VAL A 462 20.54 4.63 11.62
CA VAL A 462 19.09 4.38 11.59
C VAL A 462 18.47 4.89 10.29
N THR A 463 18.76 6.14 9.89
CA THR A 463 18.19 6.71 8.66
C THR A 463 18.67 5.99 7.40
N ALA A 464 19.95 5.63 7.31
CA ALA A 464 20.46 4.86 6.18
C ALA A 464 19.86 3.45 6.14
N LEU A 465 19.74 2.77 7.28
CA LEU A 465 19.15 1.43 7.34
C LEU A 465 17.67 1.47 6.92
N THR A 466 16.88 2.40 7.45
CA THR A 466 15.47 2.58 7.02
C THR A 466 15.37 2.85 5.52
N ALA A 467 16.16 3.78 4.99
CA ALA A 467 16.12 4.14 3.58
C ALA A 467 16.53 2.97 2.67
N VAL A 468 17.60 2.25 3.02
CA VAL A 468 18.12 1.13 2.24
C VAL A 468 17.17 -0.06 2.27
N VAL A 469 16.65 -0.45 3.44
CA VAL A 469 15.71 -1.58 3.55
C VAL A 469 14.49 -1.33 2.67
N LEU A 470 13.90 -0.14 2.75
CA LEU A 470 12.71 0.19 1.96
C LEU A 470 13.02 0.35 0.46
N ALA A 471 14.15 0.95 0.11
CA ALA A 471 14.58 1.07 -1.29
C ALA A 471 14.82 -0.29 -1.95
N VAL A 472 15.53 -1.19 -1.25
CA VAL A 472 15.82 -2.54 -1.73
C VAL A 472 14.52 -3.34 -1.81
N ASP A 473 13.66 -3.25 -0.79
CA ASP A 473 12.38 -3.95 -0.79
C ASP A 473 11.52 -3.55 -2.00
N VAL A 474 11.32 -2.26 -2.23
CA VAL A 474 10.55 -1.75 -3.38
C VAL A 474 11.19 -2.13 -4.72
N ALA A 475 12.52 -2.06 -4.83
CA ALA A 475 13.22 -2.49 -6.04
C ALA A 475 13.09 -4.00 -6.33
N LEU A 476 12.84 -4.82 -5.31
CA LEU A 476 12.62 -6.27 -5.40
C LEU A 476 11.13 -6.66 -5.44
N GLY A 477 10.21 -5.68 -5.57
CA GLY A 477 8.77 -5.92 -5.68
C GLY A 477 7.99 -5.80 -4.36
N ALA A 478 8.49 -5.08 -3.36
CA ALA A 478 7.80 -4.73 -2.10
C ALA A 478 7.34 -5.94 -1.24
N ARG A 479 8.14 -7.02 -1.23
CA ARG A 479 7.80 -8.28 -0.55
C ARG A 479 7.82 -8.18 0.98
N LEU A 480 8.71 -7.37 1.56
CA LEU A 480 8.77 -7.15 3.01
C LEU A 480 7.61 -6.29 3.50
N GLN A 481 7.14 -5.35 2.68
CA GLN A 481 5.97 -4.52 2.98
C GLN A 481 4.66 -5.31 2.94
N LEU A 482 4.53 -6.29 2.06
CA LEU A 482 3.31 -7.08 1.96
C LEU A 482 3.09 -7.88 3.25
N THR A 483 1.96 -7.65 3.93
CA THR A 483 1.56 -8.26 5.21
C THR A 483 2.56 -8.03 6.36
N SER A 484 3.19 -6.85 6.41
CA SER A 484 3.97 -6.40 7.59
C SER A 484 3.13 -5.58 8.56
N LEU A 485 3.54 -5.52 9.84
CA LEU A 485 2.89 -4.70 10.88
C LEU A 485 2.72 -3.22 10.47
N MET A 486 3.75 -2.64 9.84
CA MET A 486 3.71 -1.26 9.32
C MET A 486 3.52 -1.20 7.80
N GLY A 487 3.40 -2.34 7.13
CA GLY A 487 3.25 -2.43 5.69
C GLY A 487 1.81 -2.55 5.23
N THR A 488 1.61 -3.06 4.01
CA THR A 488 0.29 -3.26 3.42
C THR A 488 -0.35 -4.53 3.95
N GLN A 489 -1.68 -4.60 3.88
CA GLN A 489 -2.45 -5.77 4.28
C GLN A 489 -3.14 -6.33 3.03
N ALA A 490 -2.82 -7.57 2.65
CA ALA A 490 -3.40 -8.20 1.47
C ALA A 490 -4.94 -8.21 1.53
N LEU A 491 -5.50 -8.54 2.70
CA LEU A 491 -6.95 -8.58 2.95
C LEU A 491 -7.65 -7.20 2.87
N VAL A 492 -6.90 -6.10 2.98
CA VAL A 492 -7.46 -4.74 2.83
C VAL A 492 -7.44 -4.30 1.37
N ALA A 493 -6.67 -4.99 0.52
CA ALA A 493 -6.52 -4.71 -0.91
C ALA A 493 -6.28 -3.20 -1.19
N GLY A 494 -5.51 -2.55 -0.32
CA GLY A 494 -5.17 -1.12 -0.48
C GLY A 494 -4.05 -0.91 -1.49
N ARG A 495 -3.02 -1.77 -1.44
CA ARG A 495 -1.85 -1.76 -2.34
C ARG A 495 -1.05 -3.06 -2.17
N PHE A 496 -0.56 -3.61 -3.27
CA PHE A 496 0.24 -4.86 -3.28
C PHE A 496 1.71 -4.65 -3.64
N TYR A 497 2.04 -3.56 -4.34
CA TYR A 497 3.39 -3.26 -4.81
C TYR A 497 3.71 -1.77 -4.63
N GLY A 498 4.99 -1.43 -4.75
CA GLY A 498 5.46 -0.05 -4.60
C GLY A 498 5.39 0.48 -3.17
N PHE A 499 5.59 1.78 -3.00
CA PHE A 499 5.52 2.42 -1.70
C PHE A 499 4.07 2.60 -1.27
N ASN A 500 3.69 2.02 -0.13
CA ASN A 500 2.47 2.44 0.57
C ASN A 500 2.71 3.73 1.36
N ASN A 501 1.65 4.40 1.81
CA ASN A 501 1.78 5.70 2.50
C ASN A 501 2.67 5.64 3.76
N THR A 502 2.65 4.55 4.52
CA THR A 502 3.53 4.36 5.69
C THR A 502 4.99 4.21 5.27
N ALA A 503 5.27 3.35 4.29
CA ALA A 503 6.60 3.11 3.77
C ALA A 503 7.18 4.35 3.08
N PHE A 504 6.39 5.03 2.24
CA PHE A 504 6.71 6.33 1.66
C PHE A 504 7.11 7.32 2.75
N THR A 505 6.29 7.47 3.79
CA THR A 505 6.54 8.43 4.87
C THR A 505 7.87 8.17 5.57
N LEU A 506 8.16 6.90 5.88
CA LEU A 506 9.41 6.48 6.51
C LEU A 506 10.61 6.66 5.57
N PHE A 507 10.45 6.34 4.29
CA PHE A 507 11.47 6.51 3.26
C PHE A 507 11.79 7.99 3.02
N ALA A 508 10.77 8.83 2.85
CA ALA A 508 10.90 10.28 2.71
C ALA A 508 11.58 10.90 3.94
N THR A 509 11.14 10.52 5.15
CA THR A 509 11.72 11.03 6.40
C THR A 509 13.19 10.63 6.52
N SER A 510 13.51 9.36 6.28
CA SER A 510 14.87 8.85 6.40
C SER A 510 15.82 9.43 5.33
N THR A 511 15.39 9.54 4.08
CA THR A 511 16.22 10.08 2.98
C THR A 511 16.48 11.58 3.11
N VAL A 512 15.49 12.38 3.53
CA VAL A 512 15.68 13.82 3.79
C VAL A 512 16.67 14.05 4.94
N LEU A 513 16.51 13.31 6.04
CA LEU A 513 17.44 13.39 7.17
C LEU A 513 18.85 12.90 6.77
N LEU A 514 18.94 11.80 6.04
CA LEU A 514 20.22 11.27 5.53
C LEU A 514 20.92 12.26 4.61
N ALA A 515 20.19 12.95 3.73
CA ALA A 515 20.75 13.99 2.87
C ALA A 515 21.29 15.18 3.67
N ALA A 516 20.58 15.62 4.72
CA ALA A 516 21.06 16.67 5.62
C ALA A 516 22.33 16.25 6.38
N ILE A 517 22.39 15.00 6.82
CA ILE A 517 23.57 14.41 7.48
C ILE A 517 24.76 14.36 6.52
N ALA A 518 24.57 13.87 5.30
CA ALA A 518 25.62 13.78 4.29
C ALA A 518 26.14 15.16 3.86
N ALA A 519 25.28 16.17 3.82
CA ALA A 519 25.64 17.56 3.50
C ALA A 519 26.42 18.26 4.63
N THR A 520 26.13 17.92 5.90
CA THR A 520 26.73 18.55 7.09
C THR A 520 28.26 18.69 7.03
N PRO A 521 29.05 17.61 6.82
CA PRO A 521 30.51 17.71 6.81
C PRO A 521 31.05 18.48 5.59
N LEU A 522 30.28 18.62 4.50
CA LEU A 522 30.67 19.39 3.32
C LEU A 522 30.41 20.89 3.55
N VAL A 523 29.26 21.23 4.15
CA VAL A 523 28.92 22.61 4.52
C VAL A 523 29.88 23.14 5.58
N ALA A 524 30.25 22.33 6.57
CA ALA A 524 31.23 22.70 7.60
C ALA A 524 32.61 23.04 6.99
N ARG A 525 32.98 22.42 5.87
CA ARG A 525 34.22 22.70 5.12
C ARG A 525 34.07 23.81 4.06
N GLY A 526 32.94 24.54 4.05
CA GLY A 526 32.66 25.58 3.07
C GLY A 526 32.29 25.07 1.65
N ARG A 527 32.20 23.75 1.44
CA ARG A 527 31.90 23.13 0.13
C ARG A 527 30.39 23.05 -0.15
N ARG A 528 29.68 24.18 -0.03
CA ARG A 528 28.21 24.25 -0.17
C ARG A 528 27.68 23.75 -1.52
N ARG A 529 28.41 24.00 -2.63
CA ARG A 529 28.01 23.51 -3.96
C ARG A 529 28.07 21.98 -4.05
N THR A 530 29.15 21.37 -3.56
CA THR A 530 29.26 19.90 -3.51
C THR A 530 28.19 19.31 -2.59
N ALA A 531 27.93 19.94 -1.44
CA ALA A 531 26.86 19.52 -0.54
C ALA A 531 25.49 19.55 -1.23
N ALA A 532 25.20 20.62 -1.98
CA ALA A 532 23.97 20.75 -2.75
C ALA A 532 23.84 19.67 -3.83
N VAL A 533 24.93 19.33 -4.53
CA VAL A 533 24.94 18.23 -5.51
C VAL A 533 24.66 16.89 -4.82
N VAL A 534 25.27 16.61 -3.68
CA VAL A 534 25.01 15.36 -2.92
C VAL A 534 23.53 15.28 -2.51
N VAL A 535 22.96 16.36 -1.98
CA VAL A 535 21.53 16.42 -1.63
C VAL A 535 20.65 16.21 -2.86
N ALA A 536 20.97 16.86 -3.98
CA ALA A 536 20.21 16.73 -5.22
C ALA A 536 20.26 15.30 -5.77
N LEU A 537 21.40 14.61 -5.69
CA LEU A 537 21.55 13.22 -6.12
C LEU A 537 20.74 12.26 -5.23
N ILE A 538 20.81 12.43 -3.90
CA ILE A 538 19.99 11.63 -2.98
C ILE A 538 18.50 11.87 -3.25
N GLY A 539 18.10 13.13 -3.44
CA GLY A 539 16.72 13.50 -3.77
C GLY A 539 16.26 12.93 -5.10
N LEU A 540 17.10 12.96 -6.13
CA LEU A 540 16.80 12.35 -7.43
C LEU A 540 16.59 10.84 -7.29
N VAL A 541 17.48 10.13 -6.61
CA VAL A 541 17.32 8.68 -6.37
C VAL A 541 16.04 8.40 -5.58
N ALA A 542 15.74 9.18 -4.54
CA ALA A 542 14.52 9.03 -3.76
C ALA A 542 13.26 9.22 -4.63
N VAL A 543 13.19 10.30 -5.41
CA VAL A 543 12.06 10.58 -6.31
C VAL A 543 11.90 9.50 -7.39
N VAL A 544 13.01 9.00 -7.93
CA VAL A 544 12.98 7.94 -8.96
C VAL A 544 12.48 6.62 -8.36
N LEU A 545 13.02 6.21 -7.21
CA LEU A 545 12.57 4.98 -6.54
C LEU A 545 11.11 5.06 -6.12
N ASP A 546 10.65 6.24 -5.70
CA ASP A 546 9.30 6.51 -5.22
C ASP A 546 8.26 6.59 -6.35
N GLY A 547 8.57 7.35 -7.40
CA GLY A 547 7.61 7.67 -8.46
C GLY A 547 7.62 6.74 -9.67
N LEU A 548 8.68 5.96 -9.92
CA LEU A 548 8.75 5.12 -11.12
C LEU A 548 7.60 4.09 -11.14
N PRO A 549 6.78 4.02 -12.21
CA PRO A 549 5.64 3.12 -12.27
C PRO A 549 6.00 1.63 -12.14
N SER A 550 7.22 1.23 -12.51
CA SER A 550 7.71 -0.15 -12.39
C SER A 550 8.17 -0.54 -10.99
N ILE A 551 8.43 0.44 -10.12
CA ILE A 551 9.08 0.25 -8.82
C ILE A 551 8.20 0.83 -7.71
N GLY A 552 8.31 2.12 -7.40
CA GLY A 552 7.62 2.72 -6.26
C GLY A 552 6.15 3.03 -6.50
N ALA A 553 5.76 3.38 -7.73
CA ALA A 553 4.38 3.66 -8.12
C ALA A 553 3.58 4.50 -7.09
N ASP A 554 4.25 5.43 -6.39
CA ASP A 554 3.59 6.39 -5.52
C ASP A 554 3.24 7.64 -6.31
N PHE A 555 1.95 7.92 -6.39
CA PHE A 555 1.44 9.11 -7.07
C PHE A 555 1.62 10.37 -6.21
N GLY A 556 1.43 10.27 -4.89
CA GLY A 556 1.46 11.39 -3.96
C GLY A 556 2.87 11.74 -3.50
N GLY A 557 3.81 10.81 -3.60
CA GLY A 557 5.18 10.94 -3.12
C GLY A 557 6.06 11.93 -3.91
N PRO A 558 6.19 11.83 -5.25
CA PRO A 558 7.05 12.73 -6.03
C PRO A 558 6.67 14.21 -5.91
N PRO A 559 5.37 14.60 -5.95
CA PRO A 559 4.96 15.98 -5.70
C PRO A 559 5.36 16.52 -4.32
N ALA A 560 5.56 15.66 -3.32
CA ALA A 560 6.03 16.05 -1.99
C ALA A 560 7.57 16.08 -1.91
N LEU A 561 8.25 15.06 -2.44
CA LEU A 561 9.70 14.92 -2.38
C LEU A 561 10.43 15.99 -3.20
N VAL A 562 9.97 16.29 -4.42
CA VAL A 562 10.65 17.24 -5.32
C VAL A 562 10.75 18.64 -4.68
N PRO A 563 9.66 19.27 -4.18
CA PRO A 563 9.75 20.54 -3.47
C PRO A 563 10.57 20.46 -2.19
N GLY A 564 10.44 19.37 -1.43
CA GLY A 564 11.21 19.16 -0.19
C GLY A 564 12.72 19.17 -0.41
N PHE A 565 13.21 18.37 -1.37
CA PHE A 565 14.62 18.32 -1.73
C PHE A 565 15.10 19.61 -2.39
N ALA A 566 14.27 20.28 -3.20
CA ALA A 566 14.61 21.59 -3.76
C ALA A 566 14.79 22.64 -2.66
N VAL A 567 13.91 22.67 -1.65
CA VAL A 567 14.05 23.52 -0.46
C VAL A 567 15.35 23.20 0.30
N LEU A 568 15.66 21.92 0.50
CA LEU A 568 16.90 21.50 1.16
C LEU A 568 18.14 21.98 0.40
N VAL A 569 18.17 21.83 -0.93
CA VAL A 569 19.26 22.31 -1.79
C VAL A 569 19.44 23.83 -1.65
N LEU A 570 18.35 24.60 -1.70
CA LEU A 570 18.40 26.06 -1.54
C LEU A 570 18.97 26.47 -0.18
N LEU A 571 18.53 25.81 0.89
CA LEU A 571 19.00 26.10 2.25
C LEU A 571 20.49 25.72 2.42
N VAL A 572 20.93 24.59 1.87
CA VAL A 572 22.34 24.16 1.87
C VAL A 572 23.24 25.15 1.11
N LEU A 573 22.73 25.75 0.04
CA LEU A 573 23.41 26.82 -0.70
C LEU A 573 23.46 28.15 0.06
N GLY A 574 22.76 28.28 1.20
CA GLY A 574 22.64 29.52 1.97
C GLY A 574 21.68 30.53 1.32
N VAL A 575 20.78 30.07 0.46
CA VAL A 575 19.78 30.92 -0.19
C VAL A 575 18.65 31.18 0.79
N ARG A 576 18.39 32.45 1.11
CA ARG A 576 17.24 32.83 1.96
C ARG A 576 15.93 32.38 1.31
N LEU A 577 15.15 31.58 2.02
CA LEU A 577 13.80 31.23 1.59
C LEU A 577 12.92 32.48 1.68
N THR A 578 12.29 32.83 0.58
CA THR A 578 11.19 33.79 0.56
C THR A 578 9.96 33.04 0.11
N TRP A 579 8.78 33.44 0.57
CA TRP A 579 7.52 32.80 0.17
C TRP A 579 7.39 32.72 -1.36
N ARG A 580 7.89 33.73 -2.09
CA ARG A 580 7.94 33.75 -3.56
C ARG A 580 8.76 32.61 -4.16
N ARG A 581 9.90 32.24 -3.54
CA ARG A 581 10.75 31.14 -4.01
C ARG A 581 10.12 29.79 -3.71
N VAL A 582 9.49 29.65 -2.54
CA VAL A 582 8.74 28.44 -2.19
C VAL A 582 7.57 28.27 -3.17
N LEU A 583 6.79 29.32 -3.40
CA LEU A 583 5.71 29.34 -4.38
C LEU A 583 6.20 29.02 -5.80
N ALA A 584 7.36 29.56 -6.20
CA ALA A 584 7.94 29.27 -7.52
C ALA A 584 8.34 27.79 -7.68
N VAL A 585 8.89 27.17 -6.64
CA VAL A 585 9.21 25.73 -6.64
C VAL A 585 7.94 24.88 -6.71
N LEU A 586 6.92 25.22 -5.91
CA LEU A 586 5.63 24.54 -5.94
C LEU A 586 4.93 24.70 -7.30
N ALA A 587 4.92 25.91 -7.85
CA ALA A 587 4.35 26.21 -9.16
C ALA A 587 5.10 25.46 -10.28
N ALA A 588 6.43 25.41 -10.24
CA ALA A 588 7.20 24.64 -11.21
C ALA A 588 6.88 23.14 -11.14
N GLY A 589 6.73 22.59 -9.92
CA GLY A 589 6.28 21.21 -9.72
C GLY A 589 4.88 20.96 -10.29
N ALA A 590 3.91 21.81 -9.94
CA ALA A 590 2.54 21.72 -10.43
C ALA A 590 2.46 21.80 -11.96
N VAL A 591 3.15 22.77 -12.58
CA VAL A 591 3.23 22.91 -14.05
C VAL A 591 3.80 21.65 -14.68
N THR A 592 4.83 21.04 -14.07
CA THR A 592 5.43 19.82 -14.60
C THR A 592 4.44 18.66 -14.56
N VAL A 593 3.76 18.44 -13.43
CA VAL A 593 2.75 17.37 -13.28
C VAL A 593 1.57 17.60 -14.23
N SER A 594 1.03 18.82 -14.30
CA SER A 594 -0.05 19.17 -15.21
C SER A 594 0.35 18.99 -16.67
N LEU A 595 1.58 19.34 -17.04
CA LEU A 595 2.08 19.11 -18.40
C LEU A 595 2.07 17.61 -18.73
N PHE A 596 2.58 16.75 -17.85
CA PHE A 596 2.55 15.30 -18.09
C PHE A 596 1.12 14.75 -18.14
N ALA A 597 0.23 15.21 -17.26
CA ALA A 597 -1.17 14.79 -17.26
C ALA A 597 -1.88 15.17 -18.57
N VAL A 598 -1.65 16.39 -19.07
CA VAL A 598 -2.22 16.87 -20.33
C VAL A 598 -1.58 16.16 -21.53
N LEU A 599 -0.27 15.94 -21.52
CA LEU A 599 0.41 15.18 -22.58
C LEU A 599 -0.11 13.74 -22.66
N ASP A 600 -0.42 13.14 -21.50
CA ASP A 600 -1.04 11.83 -21.44
C ASP A 600 -2.52 11.85 -21.88
N TRP A 601 -3.28 12.89 -21.53
CA TRP A 601 -4.65 13.10 -22.01
C TRP A 601 -4.74 13.31 -23.53
N LEU A 602 -3.71 13.90 -24.16
CA LEU A 602 -3.65 14.07 -25.62
C LEU A 602 -3.48 12.75 -26.39
N ARG A 603 -3.20 11.63 -25.71
CA ARG A 603 -3.20 10.31 -26.34
C ARG A 603 -4.62 9.88 -26.72
N PRO A 604 -4.77 8.96 -27.70
CA PRO A 604 -6.05 8.32 -28.00
C PRO A 604 -6.70 7.78 -26.73
N GLU A 605 -8.03 7.83 -26.62
CA GLU A 605 -8.75 7.51 -25.37
C GLU A 605 -8.27 6.19 -24.77
N GLY A 606 -8.25 5.11 -25.57
CA GLY A 606 -7.78 3.77 -25.20
C GLY A 606 -6.34 3.63 -24.72
N GLU A 607 -5.49 4.66 -24.88
CA GLU A 607 -4.07 4.65 -24.51
C GLU A 607 -3.73 5.64 -23.38
N ARG A 608 -4.73 6.37 -22.86
CA ARG A 608 -4.54 7.29 -21.73
C ARG A 608 -4.26 6.49 -20.46
N THR A 609 -3.29 6.93 -19.68
CA THR A 609 -3.12 6.42 -18.31
C THR A 609 -4.13 7.10 -17.37
N HIS A 610 -4.13 6.70 -16.10
CA HIS A 610 -4.96 7.34 -15.06
C HIS A 610 -4.75 8.85 -14.96
N LEU A 611 -3.57 9.37 -15.35
CA LEU A 611 -3.29 10.80 -15.40
C LEU A 611 -4.13 11.49 -16.49
N GLY A 612 -4.14 10.95 -17.71
CA GLY A 612 -4.98 11.44 -18.79
C GLY A 612 -6.47 11.28 -18.51
N ALA A 613 -6.88 10.15 -17.91
CA ALA A 613 -8.26 9.92 -17.48
C ALA A 613 -8.71 10.94 -16.42
N PHE A 614 -7.84 11.28 -15.45
CA PHE A 614 -8.14 12.31 -14.47
C PHE A 614 -8.36 13.68 -15.11
N VAL A 615 -7.56 14.07 -16.11
CA VAL A 615 -7.79 15.31 -16.87
C VAL A 615 -9.17 15.29 -17.52
N GLN A 616 -9.59 14.16 -18.09
CA GLN A 616 -10.93 13.99 -18.63
C GLN A 616 -12.00 14.18 -17.55
N THR A 617 -11.86 13.54 -16.39
CA THR A 617 -12.77 13.72 -15.24
C THR A 617 -12.87 15.20 -14.80
N VAL A 618 -11.77 15.95 -14.84
CA VAL A 618 -11.77 17.38 -14.52
C VAL A 618 -12.54 18.18 -15.58
N LEU A 619 -12.35 17.87 -16.86
CA LEU A 619 -13.08 18.51 -17.96
C LEU A 619 -14.58 18.22 -17.92
N ASP A 620 -14.96 17.00 -17.50
CA ASP A 620 -16.34 16.56 -17.35
C ASP A 620 -17.02 17.14 -16.09
N GLY A 621 -16.33 18.00 -15.31
CA GLY A 621 -16.85 18.64 -14.11
C GLY A 621 -16.76 17.78 -12.83
N GLY A 622 -16.16 16.59 -12.90
CA GLY A 622 -16.01 15.66 -11.78
C GLY A 622 -14.99 16.08 -10.71
N LEU A 623 -14.21 17.14 -10.95
CA LEU A 623 -13.17 17.61 -10.02
C LEU A 623 -13.69 17.84 -8.59
N TRP A 624 -14.86 18.47 -8.46
CA TRP A 624 -15.41 18.78 -7.14
C TRP A 624 -15.82 17.53 -6.36
N GLY A 625 -16.35 16.51 -7.05
CA GLY A 625 -16.65 15.21 -6.44
C GLY A 625 -15.40 14.54 -5.88
N VAL A 626 -14.30 14.53 -6.66
CA VAL A 626 -13.02 13.97 -6.22
C VAL A 626 -12.44 14.74 -5.02
N VAL A 627 -12.42 16.08 -5.09
CA VAL A 627 -11.86 16.93 -4.04
C VAL A 627 -12.67 16.84 -2.74
N SER A 628 -13.99 16.94 -2.82
CA SER A 628 -14.88 16.85 -1.65
C SER A 628 -14.79 15.48 -0.97
N ARG A 629 -14.70 14.39 -1.75
CA ARG A 629 -14.47 13.03 -1.23
C ARG A 629 -13.12 12.90 -0.53
N LYS A 630 -12.03 13.40 -1.13
CA LYS A 630 -10.71 13.37 -0.48
C LYS A 630 -10.69 14.22 0.80
N LEU A 631 -11.36 15.37 0.80
CA LEU A 631 -11.44 16.23 1.96
C LEU A 631 -12.27 15.59 3.08
N SER A 632 -13.39 14.95 2.76
CA SER A 632 -14.21 14.23 3.75
C SER A 632 -13.47 13.04 4.34
N GLN A 633 -12.73 12.26 3.54
CA GLN A 633 -11.86 11.19 4.03
C GLN A 633 -10.74 11.71 4.93
N ASN A 634 -10.12 12.84 4.59
CA ASN A 634 -9.11 13.47 5.44
C ASN A 634 -9.71 13.99 6.75
N ALA A 635 -10.93 14.55 6.73
CA ALA A 635 -11.64 15.00 7.92
C ALA A 635 -12.06 13.82 8.81
N SER A 636 -12.56 12.72 8.23
CA SER A 636 -12.91 11.52 8.98
C SER A 636 -11.68 10.87 9.61
N ASN A 637 -10.54 10.83 8.90
CA ASN A 637 -9.28 10.34 9.46
C ASN A 637 -8.77 11.22 10.61
N LEU A 638 -8.97 12.54 10.50
CA LEU A 638 -8.61 13.48 11.54
C LEU A 638 -9.43 13.27 12.82
N VAL A 639 -10.74 13.05 12.74
CA VAL A 639 -11.60 12.96 13.94
C VAL A 639 -11.76 11.51 14.43
N GLY A 640 -11.74 10.53 13.53
CA GLY A 640 -12.12 9.14 13.80
C GLY A 640 -10.96 8.19 14.13
N THR A 641 -9.70 8.63 14.05
CA THR A 641 -8.57 7.75 14.37
C THR A 641 -7.98 8.07 15.76
N PRO A 642 -7.77 7.06 16.62
CA PRO A 642 -7.04 7.23 17.88
C PRO A 642 -5.65 7.88 17.69
N PHE A 643 -5.08 7.72 16.48
CA PHE A 643 -3.83 8.34 16.06
C PHE A 643 -3.84 9.86 16.10
N THR A 644 -4.97 10.53 15.82
CA THR A 644 -5.01 12.00 15.87
C THR A 644 -4.90 12.51 17.29
N LEU A 645 -5.63 11.91 18.24
CA LEU A 645 -5.55 12.29 19.66
C LEU A 645 -4.12 12.13 20.18
N ILE A 646 -3.42 11.10 19.71
CA ILE A 646 -2.03 10.90 20.06
C ILE A 646 -1.13 11.93 19.35
N ALA A 647 -1.26 12.15 18.06
CA ALA A 647 -0.45 13.12 17.33
C ALA A 647 -0.59 14.54 17.93
N VAL A 648 -1.83 14.93 18.26
CA VAL A 648 -2.15 16.18 18.96
C VAL A 648 -1.56 16.16 20.38
N GLY A 649 -1.73 15.07 21.13
CA GLY A 649 -1.14 14.92 22.47
C GLY A 649 0.38 15.05 22.47
N ALA A 650 1.07 14.41 21.52
CA ALA A 650 2.51 14.50 21.35
C ALA A 650 2.95 15.94 20.98
N ALA A 651 2.26 16.59 20.05
CA ALA A 651 2.53 17.98 19.68
C ALA A 651 2.34 18.94 20.86
N VAL A 652 1.27 18.76 21.64
CA VAL A 652 1.00 19.54 22.86
C VAL A 652 2.08 19.30 23.90
N LEU A 653 2.49 18.05 24.15
CA LEU A 653 3.54 17.73 25.11
C LEU A 653 4.90 18.30 24.71
N VAL A 654 5.26 18.25 23.42
CA VAL A 654 6.47 18.91 22.89
C VAL A 654 6.37 20.42 23.09
N TYR A 655 5.25 21.04 22.74
CA TYR A 655 5.04 22.48 22.92
C TYR A 655 5.14 22.89 24.40
N LEU A 656 4.48 22.17 25.30
CA LEU A 656 4.52 22.42 26.74
C LEU A 656 5.93 22.20 27.30
N GLY A 657 6.63 21.15 26.87
CA GLY A 657 8.02 20.87 27.24
C GLY A 657 8.96 22.00 26.82
N VAL A 658 8.87 22.45 25.56
CA VAL A 658 9.65 23.59 25.04
C VAL A 658 9.33 24.88 25.79
N ARG A 659 8.05 25.20 25.98
CA ARG A 659 7.63 26.41 26.70
C ARG A 659 8.10 26.40 28.15
N ARG A 660 8.07 25.26 28.82
CA ARG A 660 8.47 25.14 30.22
C ARG A 660 9.98 25.10 30.40
N ALA A 661 10.72 24.67 29.39
CA ALA A 661 12.18 24.72 29.38
C ALA A 661 12.76 26.14 29.20
N GLY A 662 11.98 27.07 28.62
CA GLY A 662 12.40 28.46 28.40
C GLY A 662 13.68 28.57 27.55
N GLY A 663 14.54 29.56 27.85
CA GLY A 663 15.81 29.77 27.16
C GLY A 663 16.89 28.70 27.40
N ARG A 664 16.65 27.68 28.24
CA ARG A 664 17.68 26.66 28.56
C ARG A 664 17.84 25.60 27.49
N LEU A 665 16.85 25.44 26.59
CA LEU A 665 17.06 24.70 25.34
C LEU A 665 17.96 25.45 24.37
N GLU A 666 18.14 26.76 24.54
CA GLU A 666 18.87 27.61 23.60
C GLU A 666 20.35 27.19 23.50
N ALA A 667 21.01 26.88 24.62
CA ALA A 667 22.41 26.44 24.62
C ALA A 667 22.64 25.08 23.93
N PRO A 668 21.92 23.98 24.27
CA PRO A 668 22.05 22.73 23.56
C PRO A 668 21.52 22.79 22.12
N LEU A 669 20.48 23.58 21.82
CA LEU A 669 20.06 23.84 20.43
C LEU A 669 21.11 24.61 19.63
N LYS A 670 21.80 25.59 20.24
CA LYS A 670 22.96 26.28 19.65
C LYS A 670 24.10 25.32 19.41
N LEU A 671 24.35 24.37 20.32
CA LEU A 671 25.39 23.35 20.15
C LEU A 671 25.02 22.38 19.02
N VAL A 672 23.78 21.91 18.97
CA VAL A 672 23.24 21.12 17.85
C VAL A 672 23.34 21.90 16.54
N ALA A 673 22.96 23.19 16.51
CA ALA A 673 23.05 24.02 15.32
C ALA A 673 24.51 24.25 14.86
N ARG A 674 25.46 24.30 15.80
CA ARG A 674 26.89 24.43 15.51
C ARG A 674 27.48 23.13 14.97
N GLU A 675 27.18 22.01 15.61
CA GLU A 675 27.68 20.69 15.21
C GLU A 675 26.98 20.18 13.93
N LEU A 676 25.70 20.52 13.76
CA LEU A 676 24.82 20.06 12.69
C LEU A 676 24.21 21.24 11.91
N PRO A 677 25.03 22.03 11.20
CA PRO A 677 24.60 23.24 10.48
C PRO A 677 23.50 23.02 9.44
N VAL A 678 23.28 21.78 8.99
CA VAL A 678 22.27 21.43 7.98
C VAL A 678 21.02 20.77 8.59
N LEU A 679 21.03 20.35 9.87
CA LEU A 679 19.89 19.65 10.46
C LEU A 679 18.61 20.51 10.46
N GLY A 680 18.73 21.80 10.81
CA GLY A 680 17.58 22.71 10.76
C GLY A 680 16.99 22.85 9.34
N ALA A 681 17.85 22.87 8.32
CA ALA A 681 17.41 22.87 6.92
C ALA A 681 16.73 21.56 6.54
N GLY A 682 17.26 20.42 7.01
CA GLY A 682 16.64 19.10 6.86
C GLY A 682 15.25 19.02 7.49
N LEU A 683 15.06 19.56 8.69
CA LEU A 683 13.76 19.58 9.37
C LEU A 683 12.74 20.48 8.65
N ILE A 684 13.17 21.63 8.13
CA ILE A 684 12.31 22.51 7.31
C ILE A 684 11.90 21.78 6.02
N ALA A 685 12.84 21.15 5.33
CA ALA A 685 12.56 20.38 4.13
C ALA A 685 11.61 19.21 4.43
N LEU A 686 11.82 18.50 5.54
CA LEU A 686 10.94 17.44 6.00
C LEU A 686 9.52 17.96 6.25
N LEU A 687 9.38 19.10 6.94
CA LEU A 687 8.07 19.73 7.16
C LEU A 687 7.36 20.01 5.82
N VAL A 688 8.08 20.55 4.83
CA VAL A 688 7.52 20.79 3.48
C VAL A 688 7.03 19.48 2.85
N VAL A 689 7.83 18.42 2.88
CA VAL A 689 7.43 17.10 2.35
C VAL A 689 6.17 16.61 3.05
N GLN A 690 6.16 16.62 4.38
CA GLN A 690 5.03 16.09 5.17
C GLN A 690 3.75 16.91 4.98
N THR A 691 3.85 18.25 4.86
CA THR A 691 2.69 19.10 4.59
C THR A 691 2.07 18.83 3.21
N ILE A 692 2.91 18.69 2.18
CA ILE A 692 2.42 18.38 0.83
C ILE A 692 1.85 16.95 0.80
N ALA A 693 2.56 15.98 1.37
CA ALA A 693 2.10 14.60 1.40
C ALA A 693 0.79 14.43 2.18
N PHE A 694 0.64 15.12 3.32
CA PHE A 694 -0.62 15.19 4.08
C PHE A 694 -1.80 15.66 3.22
N ALA A 695 -1.57 16.67 2.36
CA ALA A 695 -2.62 17.24 1.53
C ALA A 695 -3.00 16.36 0.33
N LEU A 696 -2.04 15.63 -0.25
CA LEU A 696 -2.23 14.90 -1.51
C LEU A 696 -2.67 13.44 -1.32
N ASN A 697 -2.31 12.82 -0.20
CA ASN A 697 -2.55 11.40 0.05
C ASN A 697 -3.82 11.17 0.88
N ASP A 698 -4.47 10.03 0.63
CA ASP A 698 -5.74 9.67 1.25
C ASP A 698 -5.61 9.31 2.75
N SER A 699 -4.38 9.11 3.24
CA SER A 699 -4.09 8.85 4.65
C SER A 699 -4.09 10.10 5.54
N GLY A 700 -4.05 11.31 4.96
CA GLY A 700 -4.11 12.57 5.70
C GLY A 700 -3.14 12.64 6.89
N ILE A 701 -3.68 12.85 8.09
CA ILE A 701 -2.93 13.09 9.35
C ILE A 701 -2.00 11.93 9.75
N ILE A 702 -2.25 10.73 9.24
CA ILE A 702 -1.42 9.55 9.53
C ILE A 702 0.02 9.75 9.03
N ILE A 703 0.21 10.44 7.89
CA ILE A 703 1.53 10.70 7.30
C ILE A 703 2.44 11.49 8.25
N PRO A 704 2.09 12.73 8.68
CA PRO A 704 2.93 13.48 9.60
C PRO A 704 3.07 12.78 10.97
N ALA A 705 2.07 12.01 11.41
CA ALA A 705 2.16 11.23 12.65
C ALA A 705 3.25 10.14 12.54
N ILE A 706 3.25 9.35 11.47
CA ILE A 706 4.26 8.32 11.21
C ILE A 706 5.65 8.94 11.08
N ALA A 707 5.78 10.05 10.34
CA ALA A 707 7.05 10.76 10.21
C ALA A 707 7.59 11.19 11.59
N ALA A 708 6.73 11.67 12.48
CA ALA A 708 7.09 12.06 13.83
C ALA A 708 7.58 10.88 14.69
N THR A 709 7.00 9.68 14.51
CA THR A 709 7.45 8.46 15.24
C THR A 709 8.89 8.05 14.91
N LEU A 710 9.41 8.45 13.75
CA LEU A 710 10.81 8.23 13.38
C LEU A 710 11.67 9.45 13.72
N ALA A 711 11.24 10.66 13.32
CA ALA A 711 12.04 11.87 13.45
C ALA A 711 12.25 12.31 14.91
N LEU A 712 11.20 12.26 15.75
CA LEU A 712 11.29 12.75 17.13
C LEU A 712 12.24 11.90 18.00
N PRO A 713 12.16 10.56 18.03
CA PRO A 713 13.10 9.75 18.81
C PRO A 713 14.56 9.94 18.36
N LEU A 714 14.79 10.16 17.07
CA LEU A 714 16.11 10.47 16.51
C LEU A 714 16.65 11.84 16.96
N VAL A 715 15.79 12.87 17.00
CA VAL A 715 16.16 14.19 17.54
C VAL A 715 16.49 14.08 19.02
N VAL A 716 15.68 13.34 19.79
CA VAL A 716 15.92 13.08 21.22
C VAL A 716 17.25 12.34 21.44
N ALA A 717 17.55 11.31 20.65
CA ALA A 717 18.81 10.57 20.74
C ALA A 717 20.02 11.45 20.39
N THR A 718 19.89 12.33 19.40
CA THR A 718 20.92 13.28 19.00
C THR A 718 21.19 14.30 20.11
N PHE A 719 20.13 14.87 20.69
CA PHE A 719 20.22 15.77 21.84
C PHE A 719 20.94 15.12 23.02
N GLY A 720 20.56 13.89 23.39
CA GLY A 720 21.19 13.15 24.48
C GLY A 720 22.69 12.92 24.26
N ARG A 721 23.11 12.66 23.02
CA ARG A 721 24.53 12.49 22.67
C ARG A 721 25.31 13.78 22.78
N VAL A 722 24.76 14.87 22.26
CA VAL A 722 25.37 16.20 22.27
C VAL A 722 25.56 16.69 23.71
N ALA A 723 24.53 16.52 24.55
CA ALA A 723 24.62 16.81 25.98
C ALA A 723 25.68 15.94 26.70
N GLU A 724 25.81 14.66 26.33
CA GLU A 724 26.83 13.76 26.89
C GLU A 724 28.27 14.21 26.54
N VAL A 725 28.55 14.69 25.31
CA VAL A 725 29.88 15.25 24.96
C VAL A 725 30.18 16.45 25.85
N SER A 726 29.25 17.41 25.90
CA SER A 726 29.46 18.66 26.65
C SER A 726 29.64 18.45 28.15
N ALA A 727 29.04 17.40 28.70
CA ALA A 727 29.23 17.01 30.10
C ALA A 727 30.59 16.33 30.35
N ALA A 728 31.14 15.61 29.36
CA ALA A 728 32.39 14.86 29.48
C ALA A 728 33.65 15.72 29.21
N ASP A 729 33.57 16.73 28.35
CA ASP A 729 34.69 17.62 27.98
C ASP A 729 35.05 18.68 29.05
N ARG A 730 34.56 18.55 30.29
CA ARG A 730 34.93 19.45 31.39
C ARG A 730 36.19 18.96 32.12
N PRO A 731 37.32 19.67 32.06
CA PRO A 731 38.46 19.39 32.92
C PRO A 731 38.19 19.93 34.33
N GLY A 732 38.20 19.02 35.33
CA GLY A 732 38.46 19.35 36.73
C GLY A 732 37.25 19.70 37.62
N GLN A 733 36.74 18.70 38.35
CA GLN A 733 36.12 18.91 39.67
C GLN A 733 36.39 17.78 40.69
N ASN A 734 37.27 16.82 40.37
CA ASN A 734 37.64 15.74 41.30
C ASN A 734 39.01 15.95 41.99
N ALA A 735 39.55 17.16 42.03
CA ALA A 735 40.89 17.42 42.58
C ALA A 735 40.95 18.53 43.66
N SER A 736 39.86 18.81 44.40
CA SER A 736 39.91 19.79 45.50
C SER A 736 39.23 19.36 46.81
N SER A 737 39.10 18.06 47.09
CA SER A 737 38.67 17.58 48.42
C SER A 737 39.76 16.82 49.19
N ALA A 738 41.02 17.04 48.83
CA ALA A 738 42.17 16.58 49.61
C ALA A 738 43.16 17.73 49.77
N ARG A 739 42.89 18.59 50.74
CA ARG A 739 43.88 19.32 51.54
C ARG A 739 43.22 19.84 52.80
#